data_AF-A0A1H9D8F1-F1
#
_entry.id   AF-A0A1H9D8F1-F1
#
_cell.length_a   1.000
_cell.length_b   1.000
_cell.length_c   1.000
_cell.angle_alpha   90.00
_cell.angle_beta   90.00
_cell.angle_gamma   90.00
#
_symmetry.space_group_name_H-M   'P 1'
#
loop_
_entity.id
_entity.type
_entity.pdbx_description
1 polymer ?
#
loop_
_entity_poly.entity_id
_entity_poly.type
_entity_poly.pdbx_seq_one_letter_code
_entity_poly.pdbx_strand_id
1 'polypeptide(L)'
;MQSTSAKLIVSFLSLFLFQGLSAQSADRPNIIFILTDDQRFDAIGYAGNELIHTPEMDKLAESGTYFNHAMVTTPICAASRASLLSGVYERTHRFNFQTGDIRDEYMDYAYPKVLRDAGYYTGFFGKYGIRYQGQNKLFDEYDGYDRNNAFSDKRGYYYKTLNGDTVHLTRYTGQQGLDFIDKNATADKPFCLALNFSAPHAHDRAEKQYFWQETTAPLLASTTIPAPALGAQKYFDLLPKPVRDGFNRLRWTWRYDTPEKYQHSVKGYYRMLSGIDLEIGKLRKQLEAKGIADNTVIILMGDNGYFLGERQLAGKWLMYDNSVRVPLIVFDPRGKKHIDSDAMALNIDVPATIVDLAGAQKPASYQGQSLLPVVNGNTEKLSDRDTVLIEHIWNFDEIPPSEGVRTKDWKYFRYVDDQRAEELYHLGDDPQEINNLASNPAHRTTLDALREKCDQLIAKYSDDYSAAPTELSIEYIREPATVVLRDPQPEFGWVVPTGAEFQSSYQILVASSRANIDANHGDVWDSQKVNSTQNFGNEYRGPALDVNETYFWKVRIWDDVNRLSRYSEPQQFRGVDTETDNYIALSSDGAGEKGDTGGKYLSTGNIFQMDRVKPVKLEQRGDAWFVDFGKHGFATMELTYTARRKGSLTIRIGEKLTDGKIEMKPGGHIRAQEIELAVKKGTHTYQLPIVANERNTKPLAVQLPDSIPVLMPFRYAEIYGARAGAKRGFDSKDLTQLVYYTYWDENASSFTSDNDILNQIWELCRYSMKATSFAGLYVDGERERIPYEADAYLQQLSHYSTDREYAIGRRTIEYFMEYPTWPTEWQLHVALMFHADYMYTGNTELIAEYYDELKHKTLLELQGEDDMVSSERQTPELMKKLGFGERKIKLRDIVDWPSANWQGNPEVTGERDGFVFMPNNTVINAMFYGNMRIMAEFARVLGKTDDALDFELRALRVKRAVNNTMLDRKKGYYVDGEGTDHSSIHANMFPLAFGLVPDAYKKSVGEYIKSRGMACSVYGAQYLMEAIYESGMDEYGLQMMADTVGDRNWYNMIREGSTVTLEAWGFKYKPNLDWNHAWGAVPANIIPRQLWGIQPKTPGYGIATIRPALGSLKKTSIKVPTLRGPIIGEYEYINGRKQIYTIHIPANMVAEFSLKLKDNQALSVNGKKAILAFGSVQLLPGKNVLEVNVNSF
;
A
#
# COMPACT_ATOMS: atom_id res chain seq x y z
N MET A 1 -39.01 -33.27 -38.87
CA MET A 1 -38.14 -34.03 -39.79
C MET A 1 -36.83 -34.24 -39.06
N GLN A 2 -36.72 -35.38 -38.35
CA GLN A 2 -35.79 -36.50 -38.62
C GLN A 2 -34.30 -36.11 -38.52
N SER A 3 -33.40 -36.76 -37.75
CA SER A 3 -33.46 -37.73 -36.65
C SER A 3 -32.02 -37.94 -36.13
N THR A 4 -31.88 -38.23 -34.82
CA THR A 4 -30.92 -39.17 -34.16
C THR A 4 -29.39 -38.95 -34.29
N SER A 5 -28.63 -38.68 -33.21
CA SER A 5 -28.15 -39.56 -32.10
C SER A 5 -26.94 -40.44 -32.46
N ALA A 6 -25.82 -40.30 -31.71
CA ALA A 6 -25.14 -41.41 -30.98
C ALA A 6 -23.81 -40.99 -30.32
N LYS A 7 -23.54 -41.62 -29.17
CA LYS A 7 -22.41 -41.50 -28.24
C LYS A 7 -21.41 -42.66 -28.42
N LEU A 8 -20.13 -42.39 -28.12
CA LEU A 8 -19.11 -43.23 -27.42
C LEU A 8 -18.73 -44.65 -27.93
N ILE A 9 -17.40 -44.92 -28.09
CA ILE A 9 -16.56 -45.97 -27.42
C ILE A 9 -15.28 -46.34 -28.22
N VAL A 10 -14.12 -46.02 -27.60
CA VAL A 10 -12.91 -46.83 -27.26
C VAL A 10 -12.13 -47.65 -28.33
N SER A 11 -10.82 -47.35 -28.35
CA SER A 11 -9.61 -48.16 -28.60
C SER A 11 -9.51 -49.08 -29.82
N PHE A 12 -8.56 -48.78 -30.70
CA PHE A 12 -7.52 -49.71 -31.18
C PHE A 12 -6.56 -48.90 -32.05
N LEU A 13 -5.31 -48.66 -31.60
CA LEU A 13 -4.08 -48.77 -32.42
C LEU A 13 -2.86 -48.41 -31.55
N SER A 14 -2.46 -49.38 -30.73
CA SER A 14 -1.06 -49.54 -30.33
C SER A 14 -0.50 -50.59 -31.29
N LEU A 15 0.33 -50.20 -32.25
CA LEU A 15 1.42 -50.97 -32.89
C LEU A 15 1.75 -50.32 -34.24
N PHE A 16 2.66 -49.36 -34.23
CA PHE A 16 3.71 -49.17 -35.26
C PHE A 16 4.74 -48.20 -34.66
N LEU A 17 5.40 -48.69 -33.60
CA LEU A 17 6.70 -48.22 -33.15
C LEU A 17 7.74 -49.20 -33.72
N PHE A 18 8.96 -48.68 -33.96
CA PHE A 18 10.14 -49.34 -34.51
C PHE A 18 10.27 -49.33 -36.03
N GLN A 19 10.53 -48.15 -36.60
CA GLN A 19 11.70 -47.91 -37.47
C GLN A 19 11.78 -46.42 -37.80
N GLY A 20 12.66 -45.70 -37.09
CA GLY A 20 12.87 -44.26 -37.29
C GLY A 20 13.67 -43.58 -36.17
N LEU A 21 14.49 -44.33 -35.42
CA LEU A 21 15.41 -43.79 -34.41
C LEU A 21 16.82 -43.80 -35.01
N SER A 22 17.15 -42.78 -35.81
CA SER A 22 18.56 -42.44 -36.10
C SER A 22 18.79 -41.08 -36.77
N ALA A 23 17.78 -40.21 -36.94
CA ALA A 23 17.96 -38.93 -37.64
C ALA A 23 17.81 -37.67 -36.78
N GLN A 24 17.43 -37.79 -35.50
CA GLN A 24 16.99 -36.63 -34.70
C GLN A 24 18.10 -35.84 -33.99
N SER A 25 19.35 -36.31 -33.97
CA SER A 25 20.44 -35.58 -33.29
C SER A 25 21.06 -34.46 -34.14
N ALA A 26 20.77 -34.39 -35.44
CA ALA A 26 21.35 -33.39 -36.34
C ALA A 26 20.69 -32.00 -36.24
N ASP A 27 19.47 -31.90 -35.69
CA ASP A 27 18.70 -30.64 -35.66
C ASP A 27 18.95 -29.78 -34.42
N ARG A 28 19.53 -30.34 -33.34
CA ARG A 28 19.76 -29.63 -32.06
C ARG A 28 21.26 -29.49 -31.80
N PRO A 29 21.82 -28.28 -31.84
CA PRO A 29 23.26 -28.08 -31.71
C PRO A 29 23.70 -28.18 -30.25
N ASN A 30 24.99 -28.47 -30.03
CA ASN A 30 25.64 -28.10 -28.78
C ASN A 30 25.83 -26.58 -28.74
N ILE A 31 25.73 -25.99 -27.56
CA ILE A 31 25.83 -24.54 -27.38
C ILE A 31 26.94 -24.26 -26.38
N ILE A 32 27.90 -23.41 -26.76
CA ILE A 32 28.91 -22.87 -25.85
C ILE A 32 28.69 -21.37 -25.75
N PHE A 33 28.36 -20.89 -24.56
CA PHE A 33 28.27 -19.46 -24.28
C PHE A 33 29.49 -19.00 -23.50
N ILE A 34 30.25 -18.07 -24.08
CA ILE A 34 31.46 -17.50 -23.52
C ILE A 34 31.19 -16.06 -23.11
N LEU A 35 31.35 -15.78 -21.82
CA LEU A 35 31.14 -14.44 -21.27
C LEU A 35 32.43 -13.94 -20.63
N THR A 36 32.91 -12.78 -21.06
CA THR A 36 34.09 -12.11 -20.49
C THR A 36 33.68 -10.94 -19.59
N ASP A 37 34.46 -10.66 -18.55
CA ASP A 37 34.16 -9.59 -17.58
C ASP A 37 34.89 -8.29 -17.96
N ASP A 38 34.20 -7.17 -18.11
CA ASP A 38 34.79 -5.87 -18.50
C ASP A 38 35.37 -5.81 -19.93
N GLN A 39 34.91 -6.62 -20.89
CA GLN A 39 35.35 -6.51 -22.29
C GLN A 39 34.56 -5.44 -23.05
N ARG A 40 35.22 -4.32 -23.38
CA ARG A 40 34.65 -3.26 -24.22
C ARG A 40 34.59 -3.65 -25.69
N PHE A 41 33.65 -3.06 -26.42
CA PHE A 41 33.31 -3.42 -27.80
C PHE A 41 34.47 -3.42 -28.81
N ASP A 42 35.44 -2.53 -28.66
CA ASP A 42 36.63 -2.40 -29.53
C ASP A 42 37.84 -3.19 -28.98
N ALA A 43 37.71 -3.95 -27.90
CA ALA A 43 38.79 -4.79 -27.36
C ALA A 43 38.83 -6.18 -28.04
N ILE A 44 38.79 -6.19 -29.37
CA ILE A 44 38.91 -7.35 -30.25
C ILE A 44 39.57 -6.90 -31.57
N GLY A 45 40.46 -7.71 -32.13
CA GLY A 45 41.21 -7.40 -33.34
C GLY A 45 40.30 -7.14 -34.55
N TYR A 46 39.25 -7.95 -34.69
CA TYR A 46 38.23 -7.83 -35.75
C TYR A 46 37.56 -6.44 -35.79
N ALA A 47 37.44 -5.76 -34.65
CA ALA A 47 36.86 -4.42 -34.56
C ALA A 47 37.84 -3.30 -34.95
N GLY A 48 39.02 -3.65 -35.49
CA GLY A 48 40.06 -2.71 -35.94
C GLY A 48 41.05 -2.27 -34.87
N ASN A 49 41.10 -2.95 -33.71
CA ASN A 49 42.05 -2.63 -32.66
C ASN A 49 43.40 -3.33 -32.89
N GLU A 50 44.40 -2.57 -33.32
CA GLU A 50 45.75 -3.09 -33.65
C GLU A 50 46.60 -3.46 -32.42
N LEU A 51 46.17 -3.09 -31.20
CA LEU A 51 46.92 -3.35 -29.97
C LEU A 51 46.56 -4.69 -29.31
N ILE A 52 45.35 -5.19 -29.53
CA ILE A 52 44.88 -6.45 -28.95
C ILE A 52 45.26 -7.63 -29.84
N HIS A 53 45.51 -8.79 -29.25
CA HIS A 53 45.84 -10.03 -29.96
C HIS A 53 44.79 -11.11 -29.67
N THR A 54 43.79 -11.24 -30.54
CA THR A 54 42.64 -12.16 -30.38
C THR A 54 42.36 -13.00 -31.63
N PRO A 55 43.35 -13.73 -32.18
CA PRO A 55 43.20 -14.43 -33.45
C PRO A 55 42.07 -15.47 -33.48
N GLU A 56 41.67 -16.05 -32.35
CA GLU A 56 40.58 -17.03 -32.32
C GLU A 56 39.20 -16.38 -32.24
N MET A 57 39.04 -15.27 -31.52
CA MET A 57 37.82 -14.46 -31.54
C MET A 57 37.64 -13.81 -32.92
N ASP A 58 38.73 -13.33 -33.54
CA ASP A 58 38.69 -12.71 -34.87
C ASP A 58 38.18 -13.71 -35.92
N LYS A 59 38.69 -14.95 -35.91
CA LYS A 59 38.19 -16.03 -36.76
C LYS A 59 36.71 -16.34 -36.53
N LEU A 60 36.24 -16.31 -35.28
CA LEU A 60 34.82 -16.54 -34.98
C LEU A 60 33.94 -15.42 -35.55
N ALA A 61 34.41 -14.17 -35.55
CA ALA A 61 33.71 -13.05 -36.19
C ALA A 61 33.74 -13.15 -37.73
N GLU A 62 34.91 -13.40 -38.33
CA GLU A 62 35.09 -13.55 -39.79
C GLU A 62 34.27 -14.69 -40.41
N SER A 63 33.96 -15.72 -39.62
CA SER A 63 33.19 -16.89 -40.07
C SER A 63 31.80 -17.01 -39.42
N GLY A 64 31.39 -16.01 -38.63
CA GLY A 64 30.11 -15.95 -37.95
C GLY A 64 29.39 -14.63 -38.18
N THR A 65 28.48 -14.29 -37.26
CA THR A 65 27.79 -13.00 -37.22
C THR A 65 28.40 -12.09 -36.15
N TYR A 66 28.90 -10.94 -36.54
CA TYR A 66 29.38 -9.88 -35.63
C TYR A 66 28.35 -8.75 -35.54
N PHE A 67 28.03 -8.33 -34.31
CA PHE A 67 27.03 -7.27 -34.08
C PHE A 67 27.72 -5.95 -33.71
N ASN A 68 27.70 -4.98 -34.64
CA ASN A 68 28.35 -3.68 -34.48
C ASN A 68 27.77 -2.87 -33.33
N HIS A 69 26.45 -2.96 -33.10
CA HIS A 69 25.73 -2.21 -32.06
C HIS A 69 25.29 -3.10 -30.90
N ALA A 70 26.12 -4.09 -30.53
CA ALA A 70 25.88 -4.91 -29.36
C ALA A 70 26.08 -4.13 -28.05
N MET A 71 25.10 -4.27 -27.14
CA MET A 71 25.04 -3.51 -25.89
C MET A 71 24.58 -4.39 -24.73
N VAL A 72 24.96 -4.00 -23.52
CA VAL A 72 24.33 -4.47 -22.30
C VAL A 72 23.22 -3.50 -21.91
N THR A 73 22.09 -4.04 -21.45
CA THR A 73 21.00 -3.21 -20.91
C THR A 73 21.42 -2.49 -19.62
N THR A 74 22.39 -3.05 -18.91
CA THR A 74 22.99 -2.45 -17.71
C THR A 74 24.50 -2.67 -17.64
N PRO A 75 25.31 -1.62 -17.42
CA PRO A 75 26.76 -1.72 -17.26
C PRO A 75 27.21 -2.10 -15.83
N ILE A 76 26.38 -2.85 -15.09
CA ILE A 76 26.72 -3.47 -13.80
C ILE A 76 26.85 -4.99 -14.00
N CYS A 77 28.03 -5.58 -13.76
CA CYS A 77 28.23 -7.02 -14.03
C CYS A 77 27.25 -7.94 -13.28
N ALA A 78 26.89 -7.66 -12.02
CA ALA A 78 25.91 -8.44 -11.28
C ALA A 78 24.51 -8.37 -11.89
N ALA A 79 24.05 -7.16 -12.24
CA ALA A 79 22.74 -6.96 -12.86
C ALA A 79 22.72 -7.52 -14.30
N SER A 80 23.76 -7.25 -15.10
CA SER A 80 23.88 -7.76 -16.47
C SER A 80 23.90 -9.28 -16.52
N ARG A 81 24.58 -9.95 -15.58
CA ARG A 81 24.58 -11.42 -15.47
C ARG A 81 23.22 -11.96 -15.03
N ALA A 82 22.50 -11.26 -14.15
CA ALA A 82 21.12 -11.60 -13.83
C ALA A 82 20.20 -11.45 -15.06
N SER A 83 20.36 -10.39 -15.85
CA SER A 83 19.65 -10.18 -17.13
C SER A 83 19.99 -11.27 -18.17
N LEU A 84 21.25 -11.69 -18.24
CA LEU A 84 21.73 -12.79 -19.09
C LEU A 84 21.25 -14.17 -18.64
N LEU A 85 20.84 -14.36 -17.40
CA LEU A 85 20.24 -15.62 -16.96
C LEU A 85 18.73 -15.62 -17.20
N SER A 86 18.06 -14.53 -16.81
CA SER A 86 16.60 -14.41 -16.76
C SER A 86 15.95 -13.91 -18.07
N GLY A 87 16.70 -13.27 -18.96
CA GLY A 87 16.18 -12.68 -20.20
C GLY A 87 15.37 -11.38 -20.01
N VAL A 88 15.48 -10.73 -18.84
CA VAL A 88 14.76 -9.48 -18.49
C VAL A 88 15.70 -8.37 -18.04
N TYR A 89 15.23 -7.12 -18.08
CA TYR A 89 15.95 -5.91 -17.68
C TYR A 89 16.25 -5.83 -16.17
N GLU A 90 17.25 -5.02 -15.78
CA GLU A 90 17.58 -4.76 -14.37
C GLU A 90 16.39 -4.23 -13.60
N ARG A 91 15.60 -3.32 -14.17
CA ARG A 91 14.41 -2.77 -13.52
C ARG A 91 13.29 -3.75 -13.28
N THR A 92 13.29 -4.89 -13.98
CA THR A 92 12.37 -5.99 -13.72
C THR A 92 12.90 -6.81 -12.54
N HIS A 93 14.10 -7.37 -12.65
CA HIS A 93 14.58 -8.30 -11.61
C HIS A 93 15.13 -7.62 -10.34
N ARG A 94 15.41 -6.31 -10.38
CA ARG A 94 15.87 -5.45 -9.28
C ARG A 94 17.02 -6.04 -8.45
N PHE A 95 17.95 -6.73 -9.11
CA PHE A 95 19.08 -7.39 -8.47
C PHE A 95 20.36 -6.60 -8.71
N ASN A 96 21.05 -6.22 -7.64
CA ASN A 96 22.37 -5.58 -7.68
C ASN A 96 23.24 -6.01 -6.48
N PHE A 97 24.39 -5.35 -6.28
CA PHE A 97 25.34 -5.71 -5.24
C PHE A 97 24.80 -5.57 -3.81
N GLN A 98 23.83 -4.69 -3.57
CA GLN A 98 23.33 -4.32 -2.24
C GLN A 98 21.90 -4.80 -1.94
N THR A 99 21.24 -5.48 -2.87
CA THR A 99 19.90 -6.07 -2.65
C THR A 99 20.00 -7.45 -2.00
N GLY A 100 18.87 -8.09 -1.71
CA GLY A 100 18.82 -9.52 -1.39
C GLY A 100 19.19 -10.44 -2.56
N ASP A 101 18.83 -11.71 -2.44
CA ASP A 101 18.92 -12.69 -3.52
C ASP A 101 17.97 -12.32 -4.67
N ILE A 102 18.31 -12.72 -5.89
CA ILE A 102 17.39 -12.61 -7.02
C ILE A 102 16.17 -13.52 -6.75
N ARG A 103 14.97 -13.02 -7.08
CA ARG A 103 13.72 -13.74 -6.82
C ARG A 103 13.63 -15.03 -7.66
N ASP A 104 13.07 -16.09 -7.07
CA ASP A 104 12.86 -17.39 -7.74
C ASP A 104 11.99 -17.23 -9.00
N GLU A 105 11.02 -16.32 -8.97
CA GLU A 105 10.08 -16.04 -10.08
C GLU A 105 10.79 -15.65 -11.39
N TYR A 106 11.99 -15.05 -11.33
CA TYR A 106 12.81 -14.77 -12.52
C TYR A 106 13.75 -15.92 -12.87
N MET A 107 14.20 -16.70 -11.88
CA MET A 107 15.16 -17.80 -12.07
C MET A 107 14.51 -19.10 -12.53
N ASP A 108 13.22 -19.30 -12.25
CA ASP A 108 12.42 -20.44 -12.73
C ASP A 108 12.36 -20.48 -14.27
N TYR A 109 12.52 -19.33 -14.93
CA TYR A 109 12.58 -19.20 -16.39
C TYR A 109 13.99 -18.91 -16.93
N ALA A 110 15.03 -19.03 -16.10
CA ALA A 110 16.39 -18.78 -16.58
C ALA A 110 16.78 -19.76 -17.69
N TYR A 111 17.53 -19.31 -18.70
CA TYR A 111 17.80 -20.12 -19.90
C TYR A 111 18.40 -21.51 -19.60
N PRO A 112 19.30 -21.71 -18.60
CA PRO A 112 19.83 -23.03 -18.31
C PRO A 112 18.73 -24.00 -17.84
N LYS A 113 17.80 -23.51 -17.02
CA LYS A 113 16.65 -24.29 -16.56
C LYS A 113 15.74 -24.69 -17.72
N VAL A 114 15.43 -23.74 -18.60
CA VAL A 114 14.61 -23.97 -19.81
C VAL A 114 15.26 -25.02 -20.70
N LEU A 115 16.58 -24.94 -20.91
CA LEU A 115 17.32 -25.91 -21.73
C LEU A 115 17.34 -27.30 -21.09
N ARG A 116 17.56 -27.37 -19.77
CA ARG A 116 17.54 -28.62 -19.02
C ARG A 116 16.19 -29.32 -19.12
N ASP A 117 15.10 -28.57 -18.99
CA ASP A 117 13.73 -29.08 -19.16
C ASP A 117 13.47 -29.55 -20.60
N ALA A 118 14.12 -28.91 -21.59
CA ALA A 118 14.11 -29.34 -22.97
C ALA A 118 15.04 -30.54 -23.27
N GLY A 119 15.74 -31.07 -22.26
CA GLY A 119 16.59 -32.27 -22.37
C GLY A 119 18.06 -32.01 -22.71
N TYR A 120 18.53 -30.77 -22.63
CA TYR A 120 19.96 -30.46 -22.70
C TYR A 120 20.68 -30.83 -21.40
N TYR A 121 21.95 -31.22 -21.53
CA TYR A 121 22.86 -31.30 -20.37
C TYR A 121 23.54 -29.95 -20.15
N THR A 122 23.47 -29.41 -18.93
CA THR A 122 23.82 -28.01 -18.66
C THR A 122 25.03 -27.87 -17.76
N GLY A 123 26.04 -27.11 -18.20
CA GLY A 123 27.30 -26.88 -17.48
C GLY A 123 27.59 -25.40 -17.27
N PHE A 124 28.11 -25.03 -16.11
CA PHE A 124 28.56 -23.66 -15.80
C PHE A 124 29.89 -23.66 -15.06
N PHE A 125 30.86 -22.91 -15.58
CA PHE A 125 32.17 -22.73 -14.95
C PHE A 125 32.60 -21.27 -14.99
N GLY A 126 33.07 -20.75 -13.85
CA GLY A 126 33.65 -19.41 -13.77
C GLY A 126 32.88 -18.42 -12.89
N LYS A 127 32.91 -17.14 -13.25
CA LYS A 127 32.29 -16.06 -12.49
C LYS A 127 30.77 -16.14 -12.55
N TYR A 128 30.13 -16.50 -11.44
CA TYR A 128 28.67 -16.52 -11.36
C TYR A 128 28.11 -15.09 -11.24
N GLY A 129 28.62 -14.29 -10.30
CA GLY A 129 28.33 -12.85 -10.23
C GLY A 129 26.94 -12.48 -9.71
N ILE A 130 26.10 -13.44 -9.35
CA ILE A 130 24.79 -13.21 -8.73
C ILE A 130 24.63 -14.01 -7.43
N ARG A 131 23.69 -13.61 -6.57
CA ARG A 131 23.29 -14.37 -5.37
C ARG A 131 21.96 -15.07 -5.64
N TYR A 132 22.00 -16.40 -5.67
CA TYR A 132 20.87 -17.29 -5.86
C TYR A 132 21.19 -18.60 -5.13
N GLN A 133 20.21 -19.27 -4.51
CA GLN A 133 20.46 -20.52 -3.76
C GLN A 133 20.13 -21.80 -4.56
N GLY A 134 19.49 -21.66 -5.73
CA GLY A 134 18.95 -22.78 -6.52
C GLY A 134 19.81 -23.23 -7.69
N GLN A 135 21.15 -23.10 -7.65
CA GLN A 135 22.02 -23.41 -8.80
C GLN A 135 21.86 -24.85 -9.31
N ASN A 136 21.60 -25.80 -8.40
CA ASN A 136 21.34 -27.20 -8.73
C ASN A 136 20.03 -27.43 -9.52
N LYS A 137 19.12 -26.45 -9.51
CA LYS A 137 17.94 -26.44 -10.39
C LYS A 137 18.33 -26.03 -11.81
N LEU A 138 19.32 -25.15 -11.96
CA LEU A 138 19.73 -24.54 -13.23
C LEU A 138 20.73 -25.36 -14.02
N PHE A 139 21.70 -26.00 -13.34
CA PHE A 139 22.84 -26.67 -13.98
C PHE A 139 22.98 -28.12 -13.50
N ASP A 140 23.41 -29.01 -14.40
CA ASP A 140 23.78 -30.39 -14.06
C ASP A 140 25.22 -30.47 -13.54
N GLU A 141 26.13 -29.63 -14.07
CA GLU A 141 27.49 -29.43 -13.56
C GLU A 141 27.75 -27.94 -13.30
N TYR A 142 28.26 -27.62 -12.11
CA TYR A 142 28.47 -26.23 -11.68
C TYR A 142 29.73 -26.12 -10.81
N ASP A 143 30.67 -25.27 -11.22
CA ASP A 143 31.71 -24.69 -10.36
C ASP A 143 31.78 -23.18 -10.61
N GLY A 144 30.89 -22.47 -9.91
CA GLY A 144 30.91 -21.02 -9.85
C GLY A 144 31.84 -20.51 -8.76
N TYR A 145 32.61 -19.48 -9.08
CA TYR A 145 33.46 -18.78 -8.14
C TYR A 145 33.42 -17.27 -8.37
N ASP A 146 33.98 -16.50 -7.46
CA ASP A 146 34.35 -15.10 -7.71
C ASP A 146 35.83 -14.93 -7.35
N ARG A 147 36.43 -13.77 -7.59
CA ARG A 147 37.80 -13.46 -7.12
C ARG A 147 37.91 -13.41 -5.59
N ASN A 148 36.84 -13.81 -4.89
CA ASN A 148 36.63 -14.01 -3.46
C ASN A 148 36.93 -12.81 -2.56
N ASN A 149 37.52 -11.72 -3.08
CA ASN A 149 38.02 -10.54 -2.36
C ASN A 149 38.88 -10.85 -1.12
N ALA A 150 39.19 -12.13 -0.87
CA ALA A 150 39.89 -12.66 0.29
C ALA A 150 41.38 -12.35 0.23
N PHE A 151 41.91 -12.10 -0.96
CA PHE A 151 43.30 -11.73 -1.20
C PHE A 151 43.36 -10.33 -1.79
N SER A 152 44.22 -9.47 -1.24
CA SER A 152 44.51 -8.12 -1.74
C SER A 152 45.70 -8.08 -2.71
N ASP A 153 46.08 -9.22 -3.29
CA ASP A 153 47.25 -9.34 -4.17
C ASP A 153 46.98 -10.30 -5.34
N LYS A 154 48.05 -10.70 -6.07
CA LYS A 154 47.99 -11.61 -7.23
C LYS A 154 47.20 -12.89 -6.97
N ARG A 155 47.12 -13.39 -5.73
CA ARG A 155 46.37 -14.62 -5.39
C ARG A 155 44.89 -14.53 -5.76
N GLY A 156 44.31 -13.32 -5.87
CA GLY A 156 42.94 -13.13 -6.35
C GLY A 156 42.66 -13.76 -7.73
N TYR A 157 43.69 -13.92 -8.58
CA TYR A 157 43.62 -14.61 -9.87
C TYR A 157 44.27 -16.00 -9.90
N TYR A 158 44.89 -16.45 -8.81
CA TYR A 158 45.74 -17.66 -8.76
C TYR A 158 45.43 -18.56 -7.56
N TYR A 159 44.18 -18.63 -7.10
CA TYR A 159 43.81 -19.45 -5.93
C TYR A 159 43.19 -20.81 -6.31
N LYS A 160 42.74 -21.00 -7.55
CA LYS A 160 42.29 -22.30 -8.06
C LYS A 160 43.49 -23.12 -8.52
N THR A 161 43.40 -24.45 -8.43
CA THR A 161 44.48 -25.37 -8.76
C THR A 161 44.12 -26.33 -9.88
N LEU A 162 45.12 -26.73 -10.66
CA LEU A 162 45.05 -27.86 -11.61
C LEU A 162 46.20 -28.80 -11.27
N ASN A 163 45.90 -30.07 -11.01
CA ASN A 163 46.90 -31.09 -10.58
C ASN A 163 47.75 -30.67 -9.36
N GLY A 164 47.19 -29.86 -8.46
CA GLY A 164 47.87 -29.36 -7.27
C GLY A 164 48.58 -28.00 -7.46
N ASP A 165 48.81 -27.55 -8.69
CA ASP A 165 49.47 -26.27 -8.98
C ASP A 165 48.46 -25.14 -9.11
N THR A 166 48.74 -23.97 -8.52
CA THR A 166 47.91 -22.79 -8.68
C THR A 166 48.01 -22.24 -10.10
N VAL A 167 46.86 -21.97 -10.72
CA VAL A 167 46.78 -21.47 -12.08
C VAL A 167 45.94 -20.20 -12.15
N HIS A 168 46.15 -19.43 -13.22
CA HIS A 168 45.31 -18.26 -13.48
C HIS A 168 43.84 -18.70 -13.66
N LEU A 169 42.87 -17.94 -13.12
CA LEU A 169 41.45 -18.27 -13.22
C LEU A 169 40.99 -18.51 -14.66
N THR A 170 41.49 -17.74 -15.64
CA THR A 170 41.22 -17.99 -17.08
C THR A 170 41.63 -19.40 -17.52
N ARG A 171 42.82 -19.85 -17.10
CA ARG A 171 43.30 -21.19 -17.44
C ARG A 171 42.47 -22.27 -16.74
N TYR A 172 42.05 -22.02 -15.51
CA TYR A 172 41.16 -22.91 -14.77
C TYR A 172 39.79 -23.04 -15.48
N THR A 173 39.11 -21.93 -15.81
CA THR A 173 37.84 -21.96 -16.56
C THR A 173 37.99 -22.69 -17.89
N GLY A 174 39.05 -22.39 -18.64
CA GLY A 174 39.35 -23.04 -19.91
C GLY A 174 39.50 -24.56 -19.73
N GLN A 175 40.25 -25.00 -18.73
CA GLN A 175 40.40 -26.44 -18.45
C GLN A 175 39.09 -27.11 -18.05
N GLN A 176 38.26 -26.49 -17.21
CA GLN A 176 36.94 -27.05 -16.86
C GLN A 176 36.05 -27.22 -18.11
N GLY A 177 36.10 -26.25 -19.03
CA GLY A 177 35.42 -26.37 -20.32
C GLY A 177 35.95 -27.54 -21.16
N LEU A 178 37.27 -27.75 -21.18
CA LEU A 178 37.88 -28.88 -21.88
C LEU A 178 37.46 -30.23 -21.27
N ASP A 179 37.46 -30.33 -19.95
CA ASP A 179 37.08 -31.55 -19.23
C ASP A 179 35.58 -31.85 -19.43
N PHE A 180 34.73 -30.82 -19.43
CA PHE A 180 33.29 -30.96 -19.71
C PHE A 180 33.04 -31.46 -21.14
N ILE A 181 33.72 -30.91 -22.14
CA ILE A 181 33.61 -31.37 -23.53
C ILE A 181 34.12 -32.81 -23.65
N ASP A 182 35.26 -33.14 -23.02
CA ASP A 182 35.84 -34.48 -23.08
C ASP A 182 34.85 -35.56 -22.62
N LYS A 183 34.19 -35.27 -21.50
CA LYS A 183 33.20 -36.15 -20.86
C LYS A 183 31.90 -36.26 -21.66
N ASN A 184 31.40 -35.15 -22.23
CA ASN A 184 30.04 -35.08 -22.76
C ASN A 184 29.95 -35.16 -24.30
N ALA A 185 31.06 -35.04 -25.03
CA ALA A 185 31.05 -35.04 -26.50
C ALA A 185 30.55 -36.34 -27.15
N THR A 186 30.51 -37.45 -26.42
CA THR A 186 30.04 -38.76 -26.90
C THR A 186 28.65 -39.16 -26.38
N ALA A 187 27.99 -38.26 -25.63
CA ALA A 187 26.67 -38.52 -25.07
C ALA A 187 25.55 -38.37 -26.12
N ASP A 188 24.46 -39.12 -25.95
CA ASP A 188 23.27 -39.04 -26.83
C ASP A 188 22.47 -37.72 -26.68
N LYS A 189 22.85 -36.85 -25.76
CA LYS A 189 22.16 -35.59 -25.44
C LYS A 189 23.01 -34.38 -25.83
N PRO A 190 22.42 -33.33 -26.44
CA PRO A 190 23.14 -32.09 -26.68
C PRO A 190 23.43 -31.38 -25.34
N PHE A 191 24.49 -30.57 -25.31
CA PHE A 191 24.86 -29.81 -24.12
C PHE A 191 24.80 -28.29 -24.33
N CYS A 192 24.62 -27.56 -23.23
CA CYS A 192 24.83 -26.13 -23.15
C CYS A 192 25.87 -25.83 -22.07
N LEU A 193 27.01 -25.28 -22.48
CA LEU A 193 28.14 -24.98 -21.62
C LEU A 193 28.34 -23.46 -21.52
N ALA A 194 28.20 -22.91 -20.32
CA ALA A 194 28.49 -21.51 -20.02
C ALA A 194 29.89 -21.37 -19.38
N LEU A 195 30.79 -20.64 -20.05
CA LEU A 195 32.14 -20.33 -19.58
C LEU A 195 32.24 -18.83 -19.30
N ASN A 196 32.23 -18.48 -18.02
CA ASN A 196 32.18 -17.11 -17.55
C ASN A 196 33.53 -16.68 -16.98
N PHE A 197 34.36 -16.02 -17.77
CA PHE A 197 35.69 -15.61 -17.35
C PHE A 197 35.64 -14.40 -16.40
N SER A 198 36.41 -14.42 -15.31
CA SER A 198 36.63 -13.24 -14.44
C SER A 198 37.62 -12.23 -15.03
N ALA A 199 38.28 -12.59 -16.13
CA ALA A 199 39.16 -11.70 -16.88
C ALA A 199 38.35 -10.97 -17.97
N PRO A 200 38.76 -9.77 -18.38
CA PRO A 200 39.90 -8.96 -17.90
C PRO A 200 39.70 -8.10 -16.63
N HIS A 201 38.62 -8.23 -15.84
CA HIS A 201 38.31 -7.34 -14.70
C HIS A 201 39.53 -6.96 -13.82
N ALA A 202 39.68 -5.68 -13.44
CA ALA A 202 40.75 -5.25 -12.55
C ALA A 202 40.56 -5.77 -11.10
N HIS A 203 41.62 -6.23 -10.43
CA HIS A 203 41.56 -6.64 -9.02
C HIS A 203 41.77 -5.44 -8.09
N ASP A 204 40.70 -4.69 -7.83
CA ASP A 204 40.72 -3.37 -7.17
C ASP A 204 41.50 -3.28 -5.86
N ARG A 205 41.53 -4.35 -5.07
CA ARG A 205 42.25 -4.38 -3.78
C ARG A 205 43.76 -4.49 -3.92
N ALA A 206 44.26 -4.87 -5.10
CA ALA A 206 45.67 -5.08 -5.34
C ALA A 206 46.32 -3.87 -6.02
N GLU A 207 47.51 -3.49 -5.55
CA GLU A 207 48.27 -2.35 -6.08
C GLU A 207 48.48 -2.43 -7.61
N LYS A 208 48.83 -3.63 -8.13
CA LYS A 208 49.05 -3.84 -9.57
C LYS A 208 47.78 -3.97 -10.41
N GLN A 209 46.63 -4.23 -9.77
CA GLN A 209 45.30 -4.36 -10.38
C GLN A 209 45.15 -5.50 -11.40
N TYR A 210 45.98 -5.60 -12.44
CA TYR A 210 45.89 -6.60 -13.50
C TYR A 210 46.95 -7.68 -13.37
N PHE A 211 46.53 -8.92 -13.56
CA PHE A 211 47.40 -10.09 -13.47
C PHE A 211 47.11 -10.99 -14.68
N TRP A 212 48.10 -11.23 -15.52
CA TRP A 212 47.96 -12.00 -16.77
C TRP A 212 48.76 -13.30 -16.72
N GLN A 213 48.44 -14.23 -17.63
CA GLN A 213 49.12 -15.51 -17.76
C GLN A 213 50.55 -15.34 -18.31
N GLU A 214 51.50 -16.14 -17.84
CA GLU A 214 52.90 -16.10 -18.30
C GLU A 214 53.01 -16.23 -19.83
N THR A 215 52.18 -17.07 -20.44
CA THR A 215 52.09 -17.28 -21.89
C THR A 215 51.77 -16.01 -22.68
N THR A 216 51.08 -15.05 -22.06
CA THR A 216 50.70 -13.77 -22.69
C THR A 216 51.61 -12.62 -22.27
N ALA A 217 52.54 -12.82 -21.33
CA ALA A 217 53.42 -11.79 -20.83
C ALA A 217 54.30 -11.11 -21.90
N PRO A 218 54.80 -11.82 -22.94
CA PRO A 218 55.58 -11.20 -24.01
C PRO A 218 54.79 -10.22 -24.89
N LEU A 219 53.47 -10.36 -24.99
CA LEU A 219 52.63 -9.49 -25.83
C LEU A 219 52.76 -8.04 -25.37
N LEU A 220 52.89 -7.08 -26.28
CA LEU A 220 53.02 -5.63 -25.97
C LEU A 220 54.21 -5.24 -25.08
N ALA A 221 55.18 -6.13 -24.85
CA ALA A 221 56.33 -5.83 -23.99
C ALA A 221 57.15 -4.64 -24.53
N SER A 222 57.39 -4.61 -25.85
CA SER A 222 58.10 -3.54 -26.56
C SER A 222 57.21 -2.46 -27.17
N THR A 223 55.89 -2.56 -27.01
CA THR A 223 54.92 -1.60 -27.57
C THR A 223 54.61 -0.50 -26.56
N THR A 224 54.67 0.77 -26.97
CA THR A 224 54.16 1.89 -26.15
C THR A 224 52.68 2.09 -26.45
N ILE A 225 51.82 2.01 -25.43
CA ILE A 225 50.38 2.26 -25.59
C ILE A 225 50.15 3.76 -25.84
N PRO A 226 49.39 4.16 -26.88
CA PRO A 226 49.00 5.56 -27.09
C PRO A 226 48.24 6.13 -25.89
N ALA A 227 48.33 7.44 -25.65
CA ALA A 227 47.53 8.09 -24.62
C ALA A 227 46.02 7.87 -24.86
N PRO A 228 45.18 7.81 -23.80
CA PRO A 228 43.76 7.52 -23.97
C PRO A 228 43.07 8.61 -24.77
N ALA A 229 42.15 8.21 -25.65
CA ALA A 229 41.27 9.14 -26.34
C ALA A 229 40.54 10.01 -25.30
N LEU A 230 40.36 11.31 -25.57
CA LEU A 230 39.71 12.24 -24.64
C LEU A 230 40.34 12.29 -23.23
N GLY A 231 41.61 11.93 -23.06
CA GLY A 231 42.30 11.92 -21.76
C GLY A 231 42.64 13.31 -21.19
N ALA A 232 42.47 14.38 -21.96
CA ALA A 232 42.79 15.74 -21.53
C ALA A 232 41.77 16.28 -20.52
N GLN A 233 42.23 17.14 -19.59
CA GLN A 233 41.43 17.74 -18.51
C GLN A 233 40.12 18.38 -19.01
N LYS A 234 40.17 19.08 -20.16
CA LYS A 234 38.98 19.74 -20.75
C LYS A 234 37.78 18.81 -20.96
N TYR A 235 38.01 17.51 -21.24
CA TYR A 235 36.91 16.57 -21.46
C TYR A 235 36.34 16.02 -20.14
N PHE A 236 37.17 15.94 -19.10
CA PHE A 236 36.69 15.65 -17.75
C PHE A 236 35.85 16.81 -17.21
N ASP A 237 36.25 18.06 -17.46
CA ASP A 237 35.53 19.24 -16.99
C ASP A 237 34.13 19.40 -17.62
N LEU A 238 33.89 18.78 -18.79
CA LEU A 238 32.58 18.73 -19.45
C LEU A 238 31.61 17.74 -18.79
N LEU A 239 32.09 16.79 -17.98
CA LEU A 239 31.25 15.79 -17.33
C LEU A 239 30.35 16.43 -16.26
N PRO A 240 29.12 15.92 -16.07
CA PRO A 240 28.25 16.35 -14.97
C PRO A 240 28.93 16.18 -13.61
N LYS A 241 28.59 17.06 -12.67
CA LYS A 241 29.16 17.05 -11.31
C LYS A 241 29.07 15.66 -10.63
N PRO A 242 27.93 14.94 -10.63
CA PRO A 242 27.85 13.61 -10.02
C PRO A 242 28.84 12.59 -10.61
N VAL A 243 29.18 12.70 -11.89
CA VAL A 243 30.17 11.82 -12.53
C VAL A 243 31.60 12.22 -12.17
N ARG A 244 31.90 13.53 -12.13
CA ARG A 244 33.24 14.02 -11.76
C ARG A 244 33.61 13.67 -10.32
N ASP A 245 32.63 13.73 -9.43
CA ASP A 245 32.79 13.37 -8.01
C ASP A 245 32.68 11.84 -7.79
N GLY A 246 32.31 11.08 -8.82
CA GLY A 246 31.97 9.67 -8.73
C GLY A 246 33.17 8.70 -8.69
N PHE A 247 32.85 7.45 -8.37
CA PHE A 247 33.82 6.38 -8.09
C PHE A 247 34.69 6.01 -9.31
N ASN A 248 34.23 6.27 -10.54
CA ASN A 248 35.03 6.08 -11.75
C ASN A 248 36.28 6.99 -11.81
N ARG A 249 36.18 8.23 -11.31
CA ARG A 249 37.31 9.16 -11.23
C ARG A 249 38.31 8.69 -10.18
N LEU A 250 37.83 8.23 -9.02
CA LEU A 250 38.69 7.63 -8.01
C LEU A 250 39.44 6.41 -8.56
N ARG A 251 38.73 5.53 -9.28
CA ARG A 251 39.31 4.36 -9.95
C ARG A 251 40.35 4.72 -11.02
N TRP A 252 40.27 5.89 -11.62
CA TRP A 252 41.27 6.38 -12.58
C TRP A 252 42.59 6.69 -11.87
N THR A 253 42.57 7.25 -10.66
CA THR A 253 43.80 7.52 -9.89
C THR A 253 44.52 6.24 -9.47
N TRP A 254 43.82 5.11 -9.44
CA TRP A 254 44.42 3.82 -9.15
C TRP A 254 45.15 3.24 -10.37
N ARG A 255 44.71 3.55 -11.60
CA ARG A 255 45.09 2.81 -12.81
C ARG A 255 45.78 3.62 -13.89
N TYR A 256 45.51 4.92 -14.01
CA TYR A 256 45.77 5.67 -15.24
C TYR A 256 46.31 7.10 -15.01
N ASP A 257 46.46 7.57 -13.76
CA ASP A 257 46.89 8.94 -13.44
C ASP A 257 48.38 9.23 -13.66
N THR A 258 49.19 8.19 -13.85
CA THR A 258 50.58 8.32 -14.31
C THR A 258 50.82 7.50 -15.58
N PRO A 259 51.80 7.90 -16.43
CA PRO A 259 52.15 7.12 -17.62
C PRO A 259 52.49 5.66 -17.31
N GLU A 260 53.18 5.37 -16.21
CA GLU A 260 53.59 4.03 -15.83
C GLU A 260 52.40 3.15 -15.47
N LYS A 261 51.47 3.67 -14.65
CA LYS A 261 50.24 2.97 -14.29
C LYS A 261 49.39 2.73 -15.54
N TYR A 262 49.28 3.73 -16.42
CA TYR A 262 48.55 3.63 -17.67
C TYR A 262 49.11 2.52 -18.57
N GLN A 263 50.42 2.53 -18.83
CA GLN A 263 51.09 1.51 -19.62
C GLN A 263 50.93 0.11 -19.00
N HIS A 264 51.06 -0.03 -17.68
CA HIS A 264 50.89 -1.32 -17.00
C HIS A 264 49.46 -1.85 -17.13
N SER A 265 48.48 -1.00 -16.81
CA SER A 265 47.08 -1.37 -16.72
C SER A 265 46.49 -1.74 -18.08
N VAL A 266 46.72 -0.93 -19.12
CA VAL A 266 46.17 -1.20 -20.46
C VAL A 266 46.83 -2.43 -21.10
N LYS A 267 48.15 -2.61 -20.93
CA LYS A 267 48.82 -3.86 -21.37
C LYS A 267 48.29 -5.07 -20.61
N GLY A 268 48.09 -4.94 -19.30
CA GLY A 268 47.54 -6.01 -18.48
C GLY A 268 46.14 -6.44 -18.92
N TYR A 269 45.27 -5.46 -19.17
CA TYR A 269 43.93 -5.66 -19.71
C TYR A 269 43.95 -6.46 -21.03
N TYR A 270 44.73 -6.03 -22.03
CA TYR A 270 44.81 -6.72 -23.31
C TYR A 270 45.46 -8.11 -23.23
N ARG A 271 46.48 -8.29 -22.37
CA ARG A 271 47.11 -9.60 -22.13
C ARG A 271 46.14 -10.60 -21.51
N MET A 272 45.29 -10.15 -20.59
CA MET A 272 44.26 -10.99 -19.98
C MET A 272 43.21 -11.45 -20.99
N LEU A 273 42.76 -10.56 -21.89
CA LEU A 273 41.88 -10.91 -23.01
C LEU A 273 42.52 -11.90 -23.99
N SER A 274 43.78 -11.65 -24.37
CA SER A 274 44.57 -12.59 -25.19
C SER A 274 44.67 -13.96 -24.51
N GLY A 275 44.69 -13.99 -23.18
CA GLY A 275 44.69 -15.22 -22.40
C GLY A 275 43.38 -16.01 -22.49
N ILE A 276 42.25 -15.33 -22.69
CA ILE A 276 40.94 -15.96 -22.94
C ILE A 276 40.92 -16.53 -24.36
N ASP A 277 41.43 -15.76 -25.34
CA ASP A 277 41.54 -16.19 -26.74
C ASP A 277 42.34 -17.50 -26.90
N LEU A 278 43.44 -17.65 -26.15
CA LEU A 278 44.20 -18.90 -26.10
C LEU A 278 43.38 -20.10 -25.61
N GLU A 279 42.45 -19.91 -24.66
CA GLU A 279 41.57 -20.97 -24.19
C GLU A 279 40.45 -21.27 -25.20
N ILE A 280 39.93 -20.26 -25.90
CA ILE A 280 38.99 -20.45 -27.03
C ILE A 280 39.62 -21.33 -28.12
N GLY A 281 40.88 -21.06 -28.47
CA GLY A 281 41.62 -21.88 -29.44
C GLY A 281 41.77 -23.34 -29.00
N LYS A 282 41.93 -23.61 -27.70
CA LYS A 282 41.98 -24.99 -27.16
C LYS A 282 40.63 -25.67 -27.24
N LEU A 283 39.55 -24.97 -26.87
CA LEU A 283 38.18 -25.49 -26.95
C LEU A 283 37.81 -25.85 -28.38
N ARG A 284 38.06 -24.96 -29.36
CA ARG A 284 37.79 -25.21 -30.79
C ARG A 284 38.53 -26.44 -31.30
N LYS A 285 39.82 -26.57 -31.01
CA LYS A 285 40.62 -27.75 -31.37
C LYS A 285 40.09 -29.04 -30.74
N GLN A 286 39.57 -28.98 -29.51
CA GLN A 286 38.98 -30.16 -28.88
C GLN A 286 37.64 -30.54 -29.51
N LEU A 287 36.80 -29.58 -29.88
CA LEU A 287 35.56 -29.84 -30.62
C LEU A 287 35.84 -30.52 -31.97
N GLU A 288 36.87 -30.06 -32.68
CA GLU A 288 37.36 -30.68 -33.93
C GLU A 288 37.86 -32.11 -33.66
N ALA A 289 38.71 -32.30 -32.65
CA ALA A 289 39.25 -33.62 -32.29
C ALA A 289 38.17 -34.61 -31.84
N LYS A 290 37.07 -34.13 -31.25
CA LYS A 290 35.92 -34.94 -30.85
C LYS A 290 34.88 -35.12 -31.96
N GLY A 291 35.06 -34.48 -33.12
CA GLY A 291 34.17 -34.63 -34.28
C GLY A 291 32.79 -33.97 -34.12
N ILE A 292 32.64 -33.03 -33.18
CA ILE A 292 31.35 -32.35 -32.89
C ILE A 292 31.37 -30.86 -33.26
N ALA A 293 32.46 -30.35 -33.85
CA ALA A 293 32.62 -28.95 -34.21
C ALA A 293 31.51 -28.44 -35.15
N ASP A 294 31.16 -29.21 -36.19
CA ASP A 294 30.17 -28.78 -37.20
C ASP A 294 28.74 -28.64 -36.67
N ASN A 295 28.45 -29.14 -35.47
CA ASN A 295 27.15 -29.03 -34.78
C ASN A 295 27.26 -28.29 -33.43
N THR A 296 28.32 -27.49 -33.22
CA THR A 296 28.51 -26.71 -31.99
C THR A 296 28.49 -25.22 -32.28
N VAL A 297 27.48 -24.51 -31.76
CA VAL A 297 27.36 -23.06 -31.85
C VAL A 297 28.14 -22.40 -30.71
N ILE A 298 28.92 -21.38 -31.03
CA ILE A 298 29.68 -20.60 -30.04
C ILE A 298 29.14 -19.16 -30.02
N ILE A 299 28.68 -18.72 -28.85
CA ILE A 299 28.25 -17.34 -28.61
C ILE A 299 29.29 -16.69 -27.69
N LEU A 300 29.85 -15.54 -28.08
CA LEU A 300 30.80 -14.79 -27.26
C LEU A 300 30.26 -13.39 -26.99
N MET A 301 30.30 -12.95 -25.73
CA MET A 301 29.90 -11.60 -25.33
C MET A 301 30.73 -11.05 -24.15
N GLY A 302 30.80 -9.72 -24.01
CA GLY A 302 31.18 -9.06 -22.75
C GLY A 302 29.99 -8.84 -21.80
N ASP A 303 30.20 -8.92 -20.48
CA ASP A 303 29.12 -8.65 -19.51
C ASP A 303 28.86 -7.16 -19.26
N ASN A 304 29.81 -6.30 -19.63
CA ASN A 304 29.71 -4.84 -19.72
C ASN A 304 30.95 -4.28 -20.44
N GLY A 305 30.85 -3.04 -20.91
CA GLY A 305 31.98 -2.29 -21.44
C GLY A 305 32.91 -1.76 -20.34
N TYR A 306 33.96 -1.04 -20.73
CA TYR A 306 34.96 -0.52 -19.81
C TYR A 306 35.69 0.75 -20.31
N PHE A 307 35.92 1.70 -19.41
CA PHE A 307 36.79 2.86 -19.62
C PHE A 307 38.26 2.51 -19.38
N LEU A 308 39.12 2.84 -20.34
CA LEU A 308 40.56 2.63 -20.30
C LEU A 308 41.32 3.96 -20.12
N GLY A 309 40.71 4.96 -19.50
CA GLY A 309 41.32 6.27 -19.23
C GLY A 309 40.66 7.43 -19.98
N GLU A 310 39.71 7.16 -20.87
CA GLU A 310 38.95 8.21 -21.54
C GLU A 310 38.24 9.11 -20.53
N ARG A 311 38.26 10.43 -20.78
CA ARG A 311 37.72 11.47 -19.88
C ARG A 311 38.29 11.40 -18.46
N GLN A 312 39.47 10.81 -18.31
CA GLN A 312 40.06 10.49 -17.02
C GLN A 312 39.17 9.64 -16.10
N LEU A 313 38.47 8.66 -16.67
CA LEU A 313 37.64 7.68 -15.98
C LEU A 313 38.23 6.28 -16.10
N ALA A 314 37.93 5.41 -15.13
CA ALA A 314 38.21 3.99 -15.18
C ALA A 314 37.02 3.19 -14.64
N GLY A 315 36.74 2.02 -15.21
CA GLY A 315 35.63 1.17 -14.77
C GLY A 315 34.45 1.19 -15.74
N LYS A 316 33.24 1.10 -15.18
CA LYS A 316 31.94 0.93 -15.87
C LYS A 316 30.87 1.78 -15.19
N TRP A 317 29.60 1.39 -15.28
CA TRP A 317 28.41 2.02 -14.66
C TRP A 317 27.79 3.18 -15.43
N LEU A 318 28.56 3.99 -16.14
CA LEU A 318 28.00 5.15 -16.85
C LEU A 318 27.34 4.75 -18.18
N MET A 319 26.47 5.62 -18.71
CA MET A 319 25.69 5.38 -19.95
C MET A 319 26.44 5.68 -21.26
N TYR A 320 27.73 6.00 -21.19
CA TYR A 320 28.59 6.17 -22.37
C TYR A 320 28.86 4.82 -23.07
N ASP A 321 29.05 4.84 -24.38
CA ASP A 321 29.24 3.65 -25.21
C ASP A 321 30.45 2.82 -24.75
N ASN A 322 31.49 3.46 -24.19
CA ASN A 322 32.62 2.77 -23.57
C ASN A 322 32.18 1.75 -22.51
N SER A 323 31.10 2.03 -21.77
CA SER A 323 30.62 1.26 -20.62
C SER A 323 29.43 0.35 -20.99
N VAL A 324 28.59 0.74 -21.96
CA VAL A 324 27.41 -0.05 -22.37
C VAL A 324 27.63 -0.95 -23.59
N ARG A 325 28.56 -0.64 -24.50
CA ARG A 325 28.81 -1.49 -25.68
C ARG A 325 29.84 -2.58 -25.38
N VAL A 326 29.59 -3.76 -25.93
CA VAL A 326 30.41 -4.97 -25.76
C VAL A 326 30.57 -5.67 -27.11
N PRO A 327 31.59 -6.53 -27.30
CA PRO A 327 31.61 -7.39 -28.47
C PRO A 327 30.50 -8.45 -28.33
N LEU A 328 29.86 -8.81 -29.44
CA LEU A 328 28.95 -9.94 -29.51
C LEU A 328 29.15 -10.68 -30.83
N ILE A 329 29.47 -11.96 -30.73
CA ILE A 329 29.67 -12.86 -31.86
C ILE A 329 28.76 -14.07 -31.70
N VAL A 330 28.06 -14.44 -32.76
CA VAL A 330 27.37 -15.73 -32.87
C VAL A 330 27.99 -16.50 -34.02
N PHE A 331 28.77 -17.52 -33.70
CA PHE A 331 29.37 -18.44 -34.66
C PHE A 331 28.53 -19.72 -34.73
N ASP A 332 27.77 -19.88 -35.81
CA ASP A 332 26.99 -21.08 -36.11
C ASP A 332 27.58 -21.81 -37.32
N PRO A 333 28.36 -22.90 -37.14
CA PRO A 333 29.02 -23.59 -38.25
C PRO A 333 28.05 -24.28 -39.21
N ARG A 334 26.77 -24.41 -38.83
CA ARG A 334 25.71 -24.99 -39.66
C ARG A 334 25.23 -24.01 -40.74
N GLY A 335 25.41 -22.70 -40.52
CA GLY A 335 25.08 -21.62 -41.46
C GLY A 335 26.34 -20.89 -41.94
N LYS A 336 26.75 -21.08 -43.20
CA LYS A 336 28.08 -20.66 -43.69
C LYS A 336 28.17 -19.24 -44.26
N LYS A 337 27.43 -18.25 -43.74
CA LYS A 337 27.52 -16.87 -44.23
C LYS A 337 28.01 -15.95 -43.12
N HIS A 338 29.15 -15.32 -43.37
CA HIS A 338 29.61 -14.18 -42.58
C HIS A 338 28.63 -13.01 -42.70
N ILE A 339 28.32 -12.37 -41.57
CA ILE A 339 27.39 -11.24 -41.48
C ILE A 339 27.93 -10.22 -40.48
N ASP A 340 28.21 -9.00 -40.95
CA ASP A 340 28.30 -7.84 -40.07
C ASP A 340 26.91 -7.20 -39.95
N SER A 341 26.40 -7.09 -38.72
CA SER A 341 25.05 -6.60 -38.44
C SER A 341 25.04 -5.31 -37.62
N ASP A 342 24.30 -4.32 -38.11
CA ASP A 342 23.99 -3.08 -37.40
C ASP A 342 22.74 -3.20 -36.50
N ALA A 343 22.19 -4.41 -36.33
CA ALA A 343 21.07 -4.60 -35.41
C ALA A 343 21.48 -4.28 -33.96
N MET A 344 20.60 -3.60 -33.22
CA MET A 344 20.80 -3.35 -31.79
C MET A 344 20.54 -4.63 -30.99
N ALA A 345 21.58 -5.45 -30.89
CA ALA A 345 21.59 -6.66 -30.09
C ALA A 345 21.90 -6.35 -28.61
N LEU A 346 21.11 -6.93 -27.72
CA LEU A 346 21.21 -6.73 -26.28
C LEU A 346 21.67 -8.00 -25.58
N ASN A 347 22.27 -7.88 -24.41
CA ASN A 347 22.60 -9.04 -23.55
C ASN A 347 21.37 -9.91 -23.26
N ILE A 348 20.19 -9.31 -23.05
CA ILE A 348 18.93 -10.05 -22.85
C ILE A 348 18.44 -10.83 -24.08
N ASP A 349 18.98 -10.54 -25.28
CA ASP A 349 18.66 -11.29 -26.50
C ASP A 349 19.42 -12.63 -26.58
N VAL A 350 20.56 -12.74 -25.88
CA VAL A 350 21.36 -13.97 -25.85
C VAL A 350 20.59 -15.15 -25.25
N PRO A 351 19.91 -15.03 -24.09
CA PRO A 351 19.02 -16.07 -23.57
C PRO A 351 17.95 -16.52 -24.56
N ALA A 352 17.29 -15.57 -25.22
CA ALA A 352 16.26 -15.87 -26.22
C ALA A 352 16.86 -16.63 -27.42
N THR A 353 18.08 -16.26 -27.84
CA THR A 353 18.81 -16.92 -28.93
C THR A 353 19.22 -18.34 -28.55
N ILE A 354 19.71 -18.57 -27.33
CA ILE A 354 20.09 -19.90 -26.82
C ILE A 354 18.87 -20.82 -26.75
N VAL A 355 17.72 -20.32 -26.26
CA VAL A 355 16.47 -21.08 -26.19
C VAL A 355 15.94 -21.41 -27.59
N ASP A 356 16.02 -20.48 -28.54
CA ASP A 356 15.62 -20.68 -29.93
C ASP A 356 16.53 -21.72 -30.64
N LEU A 357 17.85 -21.64 -30.43
CA LEU A 357 18.82 -22.64 -30.91
C LEU A 357 18.52 -24.05 -30.41
N ALA A 358 18.03 -24.16 -29.17
CA ALA A 358 17.68 -25.43 -28.55
C ALA A 358 16.35 -26.03 -29.06
N GLY A 359 15.58 -25.27 -29.85
CA GLY A 359 14.22 -25.59 -30.27
C GLY A 359 13.22 -25.59 -29.12
N ALA A 360 13.53 -24.89 -28.03
CA ALA A 360 12.69 -24.84 -26.83
C ALA A 360 11.71 -23.64 -26.88
N GLN A 361 10.60 -23.73 -26.15
CA GLN A 361 9.63 -22.65 -26.10
C GLN A 361 10.20 -21.46 -25.32
N LYS A 362 10.28 -20.29 -25.98
CA LYS A 362 10.67 -19.04 -25.31
C LYS A 362 9.68 -18.69 -24.19
N PRO A 363 10.15 -18.46 -22.94
CA PRO A 363 9.27 -17.99 -21.87
C PRO A 363 8.59 -16.66 -22.21
N ALA A 364 7.32 -16.52 -21.79
CA ALA A 364 6.55 -15.30 -22.03
C ALA A 364 7.11 -14.08 -21.29
N SER A 365 7.86 -14.30 -20.21
CA SER A 365 8.52 -13.26 -19.42
C SER A 365 9.73 -12.64 -20.12
N TYR A 366 10.33 -13.31 -21.12
CA TYR A 366 11.53 -12.81 -21.78
C TYR A 366 11.26 -11.50 -22.53
N GLN A 367 12.02 -10.47 -22.17
CA GLN A 367 11.95 -9.15 -22.80
C GLN A 367 12.93 -9.04 -23.98
N GLY A 368 13.90 -9.95 -24.06
CA GLY A 368 14.80 -10.13 -25.20
C GLY A 368 14.17 -10.84 -26.40
N GLN A 369 14.85 -10.71 -27.53
CA GLN A 369 14.48 -11.29 -28.83
C GLN A 369 15.57 -12.23 -29.32
N SER A 370 15.20 -13.28 -30.05
CA SER A 370 16.20 -14.17 -30.65
C SER A 370 16.95 -13.44 -31.76
N LEU A 371 18.28 -13.56 -31.75
CA LEU A 371 19.17 -13.04 -32.79
C LEU A 371 19.28 -13.99 -33.99
N LEU A 372 18.73 -15.22 -33.91
CA LEU A 372 18.83 -16.21 -34.98
C LEU A 372 18.33 -15.77 -36.36
N PRO A 373 17.25 -14.98 -36.50
CA PRO A 373 16.87 -14.45 -37.80
C PRO A 373 18.01 -13.69 -38.48
N VAL A 374 18.74 -12.85 -37.73
CA VAL A 374 19.88 -12.08 -38.25
C VAL A 374 21.06 -13.00 -38.55
N VAL A 375 21.35 -13.96 -37.67
CA VAL A 375 22.43 -14.96 -37.89
C VAL A 375 22.18 -15.79 -39.15
N ASN A 376 20.91 -16.04 -39.51
CA ASN A 376 20.53 -16.76 -40.72
C ASN A 376 20.41 -15.88 -41.97
N GLY A 377 20.86 -14.63 -41.92
CA GLY A 377 20.89 -13.73 -43.09
C GLY A 377 19.63 -12.88 -43.29
N ASN A 378 18.66 -12.91 -42.38
CA ASN A 378 17.53 -11.98 -42.38
C ASN A 378 17.92 -10.70 -41.62
N THR A 379 18.83 -9.93 -42.21
CA THR A 379 19.44 -8.74 -41.59
C THR A 379 18.49 -7.56 -41.48
N GLU A 380 17.34 -7.57 -42.18
CA GLU A 380 16.34 -6.51 -42.09
C GLU A 380 15.46 -6.60 -40.82
N LYS A 381 15.48 -7.73 -40.08
CA LYS A 381 14.48 -7.98 -39.02
C LYS A 381 15.03 -8.64 -37.76
N LEU A 382 15.51 -7.80 -36.83
CA LEU A 382 15.40 -8.03 -35.38
C LEU A 382 14.20 -7.22 -34.86
N SER A 383 12.99 -7.55 -35.32
CA SER A 383 11.72 -6.82 -35.05
C SER A 383 11.70 -5.32 -35.44
N ASP A 384 10.62 -4.61 -35.10
CA ASP A 384 10.47 -3.14 -35.17
C ASP A 384 11.24 -2.40 -34.03
N ARG A 385 12.36 -2.95 -33.53
CA ARG A 385 13.13 -2.37 -32.41
C ARG A 385 14.05 -1.25 -32.90
N ASP A 386 13.54 -0.03 -32.91
CA ASP A 386 14.26 1.21 -33.26
C ASP A 386 14.99 1.88 -32.09
N THR A 387 14.58 1.55 -30.87
CA THR A 387 15.04 2.18 -29.63
C THR A 387 15.18 1.13 -28.53
N VAL A 388 16.30 1.17 -27.81
CA VAL A 388 16.57 0.31 -26.65
C VAL A 388 16.71 1.13 -25.39
N LEU A 389 16.24 0.58 -24.28
CA LEU A 389 16.48 1.11 -22.93
C LEU A 389 17.88 0.68 -22.48
N ILE A 390 18.61 1.61 -21.86
CA ILE A 390 19.88 1.38 -21.15
C ILE A 390 19.77 2.01 -19.76
N GLU A 391 20.26 1.33 -18.74
CA GLU A 391 20.07 1.76 -17.35
C GLU A 391 21.10 1.20 -16.39
N HIS A 392 21.30 1.89 -15.28
CA HIS A 392 21.70 1.28 -14.04
C HIS A 392 20.96 1.98 -12.92
N ILE A 393 20.18 1.22 -12.16
CA ILE A 393 19.26 1.75 -11.15
C ILE A 393 19.74 1.44 -9.73
N TRP A 394 20.99 0.96 -9.61
CA TRP A 394 21.65 0.79 -8.34
C TRP A 394 21.90 2.15 -7.68
N ASN A 395 21.16 2.43 -6.61
CA ASN A 395 21.32 3.64 -5.80
C ASN A 395 22.49 3.43 -4.83
N PHE A 396 23.61 4.09 -5.13
CA PHE A 396 24.86 4.08 -4.37
C PHE A 396 25.50 5.47 -4.46
N ASP A 397 25.83 6.08 -3.33
CA ASP A 397 26.14 7.51 -3.23
C ASP A 397 27.26 7.97 -4.21
N GLU A 398 28.27 7.14 -4.46
CA GLU A 398 29.39 7.49 -5.33
C GLU A 398 29.23 7.02 -6.79
N ILE A 399 28.11 6.39 -7.16
CA ILE A 399 27.82 5.94 -8.54
C ILE A 399 26.41 6.42 -8.90
N PRO A 400 26.29 7.54 -9.63
CA PRO A 400 25.00 8.19 -9.83
C PRO A 400 24.10 7.35 -10.74
N PRO A 401 22.96 6.81 -10.26
CA PRO A 401 22.06 5.98 -11.07
C PRO A 401 21.57 6.76 -12.30
N SER A 402 21.51 6.09 -13.44
CA SER A 402 21.11 6.72 -14.70
C SER A 402 20.29 5.78 -15.58
N GLU A 403 19.38 6.37 -16.35
CA GLU A 403 18.49 5.66 -17.26
C GLU A 403 18.29 6.46 -18.54
N GLY A 404 18.14 5.77 -19.66
CA GLY A 404 18.10 6.40 -20.96
C GLY A 404 17.76 5.48 -22.12
N VAL A 405 17.69 6.06 -23.30
CA VAL A 405 17.40 5.33 -24.53
C VAL A 405 18.50 5.53 -25.57
N ARG A 406 18.72 4.49 -26.36
CA ARG A 406 19.67 4.47 -27.47
C ARG A 406 18.94 4.02 -28.74
N THR A 407 19.09 4.78 -29.81
CA THR A 407 18.65 4.39 -31.17
C THR A 407 19.87 4.03 -32.02
N LYS A 408 19.79 4.04 -33.35
CA LYS A 408 21.00 4.00 -34.20
C LYS A 408 21.80 5.31 -34.13
N ASP A 409 21.10 6.43 -34.25
CA ASP A 409 21.74 7.76 -34.45
C ASP A 409 21.72 8.64 -33.20
N TRP A 410 20.90 8.32 -32.19
CA TRP A 410 20.73 9.16 -31.00
C TRP A 410 20.95 8.37 -29.72
N LYS A 411 21.38 9.09 -28.68
CA LYS A 411 21.35 8.63 -27.29
C LYS A 411 20.87 9.73 -26.37
N TYR A 412 19.94 9.38 -25.50
CA TYR A 412 19.44 10.23 -24.42
C TYR A 412 19.60 9.49 -23.10
N PHE A 413 20.02 10.15 -22.02
CA PHE A 413 19.90 9.62 -20.67
C PHE A 413 19.83 10.73 -19.63
N ARG A 414 19.32 10.40 -18.44
CA ARG A 414 19.23 11.28 -17.27
C ARG A 414 19.73 10.59 -16.01
N TYR A 415 20.09 11.36 -15.00
CA TYR A 415 20.40 10.83 -13.67
C TYR A 415 19.10 10.68 -12.87
N VAL A 416 18.92 9.52 -12.22
CA VAL A 416 17.65 9.12 -11.61
C VAL A 416 17.32 9.98 -10.39
N ASP A 417 18.31 10.33 -9.57
CA ASP A 417 18.07 11.06 -8.32
C ASP A 417 17.84 12.57 -8.52
N ASP A 418 18.38 13.17 -9.58
CA ASP A 418 18.09 14.56 -10.02
C ASP A 418 18.03 14.58 -11.56
N GLN A 419 16.81 14.58 -12.09
CA GLN A 419 16.57 14.46 -13.53
C GLN A 419 16.84 15.76 -14.29
N ARG A 420 17.17 16.87 -13.60
CA ARG A 420 17.64 18.09 -14.28
C ARG A 420 19.01 17.90 -14.90
N ALA A 421 19.79 16.93 -14.41
CA ALA A 421 21.02 16.48 -15.04
C ALA A 421 20.69 15.43 -16.10
N GLU A 422 20.91 15.77 -17.37
CA GLU A 422 20.62 14.90 -18.50
C GLU A 422 21.54 15.19 -19.69
N GLU A 423 21.63 14.23 -20.59
CA GLU A 423 22.56 14.25 -21.71
C GLU A 423 21.88 13.75 -22.99
N LEU A 424 22.17 14.43 -24.10
CA LEU A 424 21.69 14.10 -25.44
C LEU A 424 22.85 14.15 -26.43
N TYR A 425 23.03 13.07 -27.19
CA TYR A 425 24.10 12.94 -28.19
C TYR A 425 23.55 12.49 -29.54
N HIS A 426 24.02 13.12 -30.62
CA HIS A 426 23.84 12.63 -31.99
C HIS A 426 25.06 11.83 -32.40
N LEU A 427 24.94 10.50 -32.39
CA LEU A 427 26.04 9.56 -32.50
C LEU A 427 26.55 9.34 -33.93
N GLY A 428 25.76 9.76 -34.93
CA GLY A 428 26.23 9.82 -36.32
C GLY A 428 27.33 10.88 -36.53
N ASP A 429 27.16 12.07 -35.94
CA ASP A 429 28.11 13.18 -36.07
C ASP A 429 29.14 13.22 -34.93
N ASP A 430 28.75 12.74 -33.74
CA ASP A 430 29.56 12.74 -32.52
C ASP A 430 29.61 11.33 -31.89
N PRO A 431 30.24 10.34 -32.56
CA PRO A 431 30.32 8.96 -32.07
C PRO A 431 31.11 8.82 -30.77
N GLN A 432 31.87 9.86 -30.39
CA GLN A 432 32.64 9.88 -29.16
C GLN A 432 31.89 10.53 -28.00
N GLU A 433 30.69 11.09 -28.19
CA GLU A 433 29.86 11.69 -27.13
C GLU A 433 30.51 12.92 -26.46
N ILE A 434 31.03 13.84 -27.26
CA ILE A 434 31.76 15.01 -26.76
C ILE A 434 30.81 16.17 -26.43
N ASN A 435 29.79 16.39 -27.25
CA ASN A 435 28.93 17.58 -27.21
C ASN A 435 27.53 17.19 -26.72
N ASN A 436 27.26 17.48 -25.45
CA ASN A 436 25.91 17.31 -24.90
C ASN A 436 24.95 18.38 -25.49
N LEU A 437 23.93 17.92 -26.22
CA LEU A 437 22.94 18.75 -26.91
C LEU A 437 21.69 19.05 -26.07
N ALA A 438 21.58 18.54 -24.84
CA ALA A 438 20.34 18.63 -24.05
C ALA A 438 19.89 20.08 -23.74
N SER A 439 20.85 20.99 -23.57
CA SER A 439 20.56 22.41 -23.33
C SER A 439 20.36 23.22 -24.62
N ASN A 440 20.57 22.63 -25.81
CA ASN A 440 20.45 23.32 -27.07
C ASN A 440 18.97 23.37 -27.52
N PRO A 441 18.36 24.57 -27.63
CA PRO A 441 16.96 24.70 -28.02
C PRO A 441 16.63 24.09 -29.39
N ALA A 442 17.59 24.01 -30.31
CA ALA A 442 17.40 23.42 -31.64
C ALA A 442 17.09 21.92 -31.60
N HIS A 443 17.45 21.23 -30.52
CA HIS A 443 17.22 19.79 -30.36
C HIS A 443 16.10 19.47 -29.36
N ARG A 444 15.32 20.47 -28.93
CA ARG A 444 14.31 20.30 -27.88
C ARG A 444 13.25 19.26 -28.25
N THR A 445 12.78 19.24 -29.49
CA THR A 445 11.80 18.25 -29.96
C THR A 445 12.34 16.82 -29.89
N THR A 446 13.61 16.62 -30.29
CA THR A 446 14.26 15.30 -30.20
C THR A 446 14.45 14.87 -28.75
N LEU A 447 14.89 15.80 -27.89
CA LEU A 447 15.06 15.57 -26.46
C LEU A 447 13.75 15.13 -25.79
N ASP A 448 12.67 15.88 -26.02
CA ASP A 448 11.37 15.59 -25.43
C ASP A 448 10.80 14.25 -25.96
N ALA A 449 10.99 13.94 -27.24
CA ALA A 449 10.58 12.65 -27.82
C ALA A 449 11.35 11.45 -27.23
N LEU A 450 12.66 11.58 -27.03
CA LEU A 450 13.48 10.51 -26.44
C LEU A 450 13.25 10.38 -24.93
N ARG A 451 12.94 11.47 -24.23
CA ARG A 451 12.44 11.44 -22.84
C ARG A 451 11.17 10.64 -22.72
N GLU A 452 10.16 11.00 -23.52
CA GLU A 452 8.87 10.30 -23.51
C GLU A 452 9.06 8.81 -23.85
N LYS A 453 9.90 8.50 -24.84
CA LYS A 453 10.23 7.12 -25.18
C LYS A 453 10.93 6.38 -24.04
N CYS A 454 11.81 7.07 -23.30
CA CYS A 454 12.44 6.53 -22.09
C CYS A 454 11.38 6.18 -21.04
N ASP A 455 10.49 7.12 -20.71
CA ASP A 455 9.41 6.90 -19.74
C ASP A 455 8.47 5.75 -20.16
N GLN A 456 8.15 5.64 -21.46
CA GLN A 456 7.36 4.53 -22.01
C GLN A 456 8.06 3.17 -21.83
N LEU A 457 9.37 3.08 -22.13
CA LEU A 457 10.12 1.83 -21.97
C LEU A 457 10.34 1.48 -20.49
N ILE A 458 10.58 2.48 -19.64
CA ILE A 458 10.62 2.35 -18.19
C ILE A 458 9.32 1.72 -17.68
N ALA A 459 8.16 2.28 -18.06
CA ALA A 459 6.87 1.76 -17.66
C ALA A 459 6.62 0.34 -18.20
N LYS A 460 7.01 0.07 -19.45
CA LYS A 460 6.85 -1.24 -20.10
C LYS A 460 7.65 -2.36 -19.43
N TYR A 461 8.86 -2.06 -18.96
CA TYR A 461 9.77 -3.07 -18.40
C TYR A 461 9.81 -3.06 -16.86
N SER A 462 9.13 -2.11 -16.20
CA SER A 462 8.86 -2.16 -14.77
C SER A 462 7.80 -3.22 -14.43
N ASP A 463 7.94 -3.86 -13.28
CA ASP A 463 6.95 -4.78 -12.73
C ASP A 463 6.35 -4.28 -11.40
N ASP A 464 5.44 -5.07 -10.84
CA ASP A 464 4.72 -4.76 -9.59
C ASP A 464 5.64 -4.67 -8.37
N TYR A 465 6.82 -5.29 -8.39
CA TYR A 465 7.82 -5.21 -7.32
C TYR A 465 8.55 -3.87 -7.31
N SER A 466 8.49 -3.13 -8.43
CA SER A 466 9.03 -1.77 -8.56
C SER A 466 7.98 -0.67 -8.51
N ALA A 467 6.73 -1.03 -8.20
CA ALA A 467 5.62 -0.09 -8.11
C ALA A 467 5.90 1.04 -7.11
N ALA A 468 5.38 2.22 -7.39
CA ALA A 468 5.55 3.38 -6.54
C ALA A 468 4.54 3.38 -5.38
N PRO A 469 4.85 3.99 -4.22
CA PRO A 469 3.86 4.25 -3.18
C PRO A 469 2.65 5.01 -3.74
N THR A 470 1.48 4.79 -3.14
CA THR A 470 0.20 5.35 -3.61
C THR A 470 -0.59 5.96 -2.47
N GLU A 471 -1.76 6.55 -2.76
CA GLU A 471 -2.74 6.93 -1.75
C GLU A 471 -2.17 7.90 -0.69
N LEU A 472 -1.36 8.85 -1.16
CA LEU A 472 -0.67 9.85 -0.35
C LEU A 472 -1.63 10.68 0.51
N SER A 473 -1.19 11.06 1.70
CA SER A 473 -1.94 11.93 2.61
C SER A 473 -1.01 12.80 3.46
N ILE A 474 -1.51 13.93 3.93
CA ILE A 474 -0.89 14.78 4.95
C ILE A 474 -1.90 14.96 6.08
N GLU A 475 -1.52 14.74 7.34
CA GLU A 475 -2.44 14.74 8.50
C GLU A 475 -3.66 13.79 8.29
N TYR A 476 -3.43 12.67 7.60
CA TYR A 476 -4.46 11.72 7.15
C TYR A 476 -5.46 12.26 6.11
N ILE A 477 -5.29 13.50 5.66
CA ILE A 477 -6.11 14.16 4.62
C ILE A 477 -5.59 13.76 3.24
N ARG A 478 -6.47 13.17 2.42
CA ARG A 478 -6.14 12.71 1.05
C ARG A 478 -6.08 13.82 0.00
N GLU A 479 -6.78 14.93 0.24
CA GLU A 479 -6.80 16.10 -0.66
C GLU A 479 -6.26 17.36 0.02
N PRO A 480 -4.99 17.35 0.49
CA PRO A 480 -4.45 18.43 1.32
C PRO A 480 -4.32 19.77 0.59
N ALA A 481 -4.38 19.79 -0.74
CA ALA A 481 -4.45 21.02 -1.53
C ALA A 481 -5.74 21.86 -1.28
N THR A 482 -6.79 21.23 -0.75
CA THR A 482 -8.10 21.86 -0.53
C THR A 482 -8.26 22.44 0.88
N VAL A 483 -7.35 22.12 1.79
CA VAL A 483 -7.34 22.60 3.18
C VAL A 483 -6.12 23.47 3.44
N VAL A 484 -6.16 24.20 4.55
CA VAL A 484 -4.99 24.87 5.12
C VAL A 484 -4.57 24.06 6.34
N LEU A 485 -3.33 23.58 6.32
CA LEU A 485 -2.78 22.76 7.40
C LEU A 485 -2.58 23.63 8.65
N ARG A 486 -2.76 23.02 9.82
CA ARG A 486 -2.69 23.70 11.13
C ARG A 486 -1.50 23.26 11.94
N ASP A 487 -1.08 22.01 11.78
CA ASP A 487 0.10 21.51 12.44
C ASP A 487 1.37 22.11 11.81
N PRO A 488 2.27 22.76 12.58
CA PRO A 488 3.58 23.19 12.09
C PRO A 488 4.47 22.06 11.58
N GLN A 489 4.21 20.80 11.98
CA GLN A 489 5.00 19.62 11.61
C GLN A 489 4.15 18.56 10.93
N PRO A 490 3.36 18.93 9.89
CA PRO A 490 2.29 18.07 9.39
C PRO A 490 2.84 16.74 8.90
N GLU A 491 2.14 15.64 9.18
CA GLU A 491 2.73 14.32 8.96
C GLU A 491 2.32 13.68 7.64
N PHE A 492 3.30 13.15 6.94
CA PHE A 492 3.17 12.51 5.64
C PHE A 492 2.85 11.01 5.77
N GLY A 493 1.94 10.53 4.93
CA GLY A 493 1.55 9.12 4.84
C GLY A 493 1.30 8.63 3.42
N TRP A 494 1.47 7.32 3.22
CA TRP A 494 1.33 6.62 1.94
C TRP A 494 0.98 5.15 2.14
N VAL A 495 0.41 4.52 1.12
CA VAL A 495 0.23 3.07 1.04
C VAL A 495 1.44 2.45 0.33
N VAL A 496 2.06 1.47 1.00
CA VAL A 496 3.19 0.69 0.47
C VAL A 496 2.68 -0.23 -0.65
N PRO A 497 3.38 -0.35 -1.78
CA PRO A 497 2.99 -1.26 -2.86
C PRO A 497 2.99 -2.72 -2.42
N THR A 498 1.99 -3.50 -2.83
CA THR A 498 1.86 -4.93 -2.45
C THR A 498 3.10 -5.75 -2.78
N GLY A 499 3.74 -5.50 -3.93
CA GLY A 499 4.93 -6.22 -4.36
C GLY A 499 6.15 -6.00 -3.46
N ALA A 500 6.24 -4.87 -2.77
CA ALA A 500 7.35 -4.61 -1.84
C ALA A 500 7.26 -5.49 -0.58
N GLU A 501 6.07 -6.01 -0.26
CA GLU A 501 5.73 -6.75 0.96
C GLU A 501 5.98 -5.94 2.25
N PHE A 502 7.22 -5.58 2.55
CA PHE A 502 7.62 -4.77 3.69
C PHE A 502 8.55 -3.62 3.26
N GLN A 503 8.38 -2.46 3.90
CA GLN A 503 9.28 -1.32 3.72
C GLN A 503 10.38 -1.35 4.79
N SER A 504 11.63 -1.06 4.42
CA SER A 504 12.74 -0.85 5.36
C SER A 504 13.19 0.61 5.46
N SER A 505 13.05 1.36 4.36
CA SER A 505 13.45 2.76 4.28
C SER A 505 12.53 3.54 3.35
N TYR A 506 12.53 4.87 3.48
CA TYR A 506 11.84 5.77 2.55
C TYR A 506 12.67 7.02 2.26
N GLN A 507 12.26 7.78 1.24
CA GLN A 507 12.72 9.14 0.99
C GLN A 507 11.54 10.00 0.54
N ILE A 508 11.34 11.13 1.21
CA ILE A 508 10.35 12.15 0.89
C ILE A 508 11.07 13.34 0.24
N LEU A 509 10.51 13.82 -0.87
CA LEU A 509 10.89 15.08 -1.49
C LEU A 509 9.73 16.06 -1.37
N VAL A 510 10.03 17.31 -1.00
CA VAL A 510 9.11 18.45 -1.04
C VAL A 510 9.74 19.55 -1.87
N ALA A 511 8.97 20.11 -2.79
CA ALA A 511 9.42 21.12 -3.73
C ALA A 511 8.46 22.31 -3.78
N SER A 512 9.01 23.46 -4.15
CA SER A 512 8.27 24.72 -4.33
C SER A 512 7.51 24.79 -5.66
N SER A 513 7.77 23.86 -6.58
CA SER A 513 7.15 23.88 -7.90
C SER A 513 6.97 22.49 -8.49
N ARG A 514 5.98 22.36 -9.39
CA ARG A 514 5.73 21.14 -10.14
C ARG A 514 6.94 20.72 -11.00
N ALA A 515 7.63 21.69 -11.60
CA ALA A 515 8.82 21.42 -12.41
C ALA A 515 9.96 20.80 -11.59
N ASN A 516 10.19 21.30 -10.37
CA ASN A 516 11.21 20.74 -9.48
C ASN A 516 10.85 19.32 -9.03
N ILE A 517 9.61 19.11 -8.56
CA ILE A 517 9.22 17.79 -8.05
C ILE A 517 9.21 16.74 -9.17
N ASP A 518 8.74 17.07 -10.38
CA ASP A 518 8.73 16.13 -11.51
C ASP A 518 10.16 15.73 -11.90
N ALA A 519 11.13 16.64 -11.74
CA ALA A 519 12.55 16.38 -11.98
C ALA A 519 13.29 15.72 -10.80
N ASN A 520 12.58 15.18 -9.79
CA ASN A 520 13.15 14.59 -8.57
C ASN A 520 13.97 15.59 -7.72
N HIS A 521 13.67 16.88 -7.80
CA HIS A 521 14.37 17.91 -7.01
C HIS A 521 13.48 18.41 -5.87
N GLY A 522 13.75 17.95 -4.65
CA GLY A 522 13.12 18.47 -3.43
C GLY A 522 13.81 19.73 -2.92
N ASP A 523 13.60 20.87 -3.59
CA ASP A 523 14.28 22.14 -3.25
C ASP A 523 13.87 22.73 -1.90
N VAL A 524 12.71 22.33 -1.37
CA VAL A 524 12.23 22.76 -0.05
C VAL A 524 12.70 21.80 1.03
N TRP A 525 12.52 20.49 0.81
CA TRP A 525 12.99 19.45 1.72
C TRP A 525 13.30 18.15 0.98
N ASP A 526 14.42 17.53 1.34
CA ASP A 526 14.76 16.16 0.96
C ASP A 526 15.12 15.41 2.25
N SER A 527 14.31 14.41 2.62
CA SER A 527 14.54 13.64 3.85
C SER A 527 15.82 12.79 3.80
N GLN A 528 16.46 12.68 2.63
CA GLN A 528 17.42 11.63 2.30
C GLN A 528 16.79 10.24 2.51
N LYS A 529 17.61 9.19 2.44
CA LYS A 529 17.15 7.83 2.81
C LYS A 529 17.00 7.72 4.32
N VAL A 530 15.75 7.63 4.79
CA VAL A 530 15.40 7.39 6.19
C VAL A 530 15.18 5.90 6.43
N ASN A 531 15.95 5.30 7.35
CA ASN A 531 15.80 3.90 7.75
C ASN A 531 14.66 3.72 8.74
N SER A 532 13.43 3.64 8.23
CA SER A 532 12.22 3.44 9.02
C SER A 532 11.17 2.63 8.25
N THR A 533 10.46 1.78 8.98
CA THR A 533 9.31 1.01 8.49
C THR A 533 8.00 1.80 8.59
N GLN A 534 8.01 3.04 9.08
CA GLN A 534 6.82 3.89 9.14
C GLN A 534 6.42 4.38 7.74
N ASN A 535 5.12 4.36 7.45
CA ASN A 535 4.54 4.84 6.18
C ASN A 535 3.38 5.83 6.39
N PHE A 536 3.20 6.33 7.61
CA PHE A 536 2.33 7.44 8.00
C PHE A 536 2.83 7.96 9.36
N GLY A 537 2.42 9.18 9.74
CA GLY A 537 2.96 9.84 10.94
C GLY A 537 4.42 10.28 10.76
N ASN A 538 4.87 10.49 9.53
CA ASN A 538 6.22 10.98 9.25
C ASN A 538 6.20 12.52 9.25
N GLU A 539 6.61 13.12 10.36
CA GLU A 539 6.66 14.58 10.54
C GLU A 539 7.51 15.28 9.48
N TYR A 540 7.03 16.45 9.04
CA TYR A 540 7.82 17.38 8.24
C TYR A 540 9.03 17.92 9.02
N ARG A 541 10.23 17.87 8.41
CA ARG A 541 11.47 18.40 9.03
C ARG A 541 12.22 19.43 8.18
N GLY A 542 11.55 19.99 7.17
CA GLY A 542 12.10 21.04 6.34
C GLY A 542 11.92 22.45 6.96
N PRO A 543 12.26 23.50 6.20
CA PRO A 543 11.99 24.89 6.58
C PRO A 543 10.49 25.18 6.73
N ALA A 544 10.11 26.15 7.55
CA ALA A 544 8.71 26.53 7.75
C ALA A 544 7.96 26.76 6.42
N LEU A 545 6.73 26.23 6.34
CA LEU A 545 5.89 26.26 5.15
C LEU A 545 4.99 27.50 5.17
N ASP A 546 5.10 28.37 4.16
CA ASP A 546 4.29 29.59 4.08
C ASP A 546 2.86 29.28 3.66
N VAL A 547 1.87 29.69 4.46
CA VAL A 547 0.42 29.53 4.20
C VAL A 547 -0.04 29.99 2.81
N ASN A 548 0.65 30.98 2.23
CA ASN A 548 0.31 31.54 0.92
C ASN A 548 0.94 30.77 -0.25
N GLU A 549 1.87 29.87 0.03
CA GLU A 549 2.59 29.10 -0.96
C GLU A 549 1.96 27.72 -1.21
N THR A 550 2.23 27.19 -2.39
CA THR A 550 1.84 25.84 -2.79
C THR A 550 3.09 24.98 -2.91
N TYR A 551 3.02 23.80 -2.33
CA TYR A 551 4.10 22.83 -2.32
C TYR A 551 3.66 21.54 -3.00
N PHE A 552 4.64 20.78 -3.47
CA PHE A 552 4.45 19.46 -4.05
C PHE A 552 5.36 18.47 -3.37
N TRP A 553 4.87 17.28 -3.07
CA TRP A 553 5.69 16.24 -2.46
C TRP A 553 5.48 14.89 -3.11
N LYS A 554 6.48 14.02 -2.99
CA LYS A 554 6.40 12.61 -3.40
C LYS A 554 7.33 11.76 -2.56
N VAL A 555 7.13 10.45 -2.62
CA VAL A 555 7.89 9.49 -1.81
C VAL A 555 8.32 8.28 -2.65
N ARG A 556 9.49 7.73 -2.34
CA ARG A 556 9.92 6.40 -2.78
C ARG A 556 10.39 5.58 -1.58
N ILE A 557 10.49 4.27 -1.75
CA ILE A 557 10.82 3.34 -0.67
C ILE A 557 11.90 2.34 -1.07
N TRP A 558 12.48 1.71 -0.05
CA TRP A 558 13.25 0.47 -0.17
C TRP A 558 12.50 -0.64 0.54
N ASP A 559 12.43 -1.81 -0.09
CA ASP A 559 11.87 -3.01 0.54
C ASP A 559 12.82 -3.59 1.61
N ASP A 560 12.40 -4.62 2.32
CA ASP A 560 13.17 -5.29 3.39
C ASP A 560 14.48 -5.94 2.92
N VAL A 561 14.62 -6.15 1.61
CA VAL A 561 15.84 -6.64 0.95
C VAL A 561 16.52 -5.56 0.09
N ASN A 562 16.28 -4.29 0.44
CA ASN A 562 16.94 -3.10 -0.08
C ASN A 562 16.76 -2.86 -1.59
N ARG A 563 15.65 -3.32 -2.18
CA ARG A 563 15.24 -3.00 -3.56
C ARG A 563 14.47 -1.69 -3.58
N LEU A 564 14.85 -0.83 -4.52
CA LEU A 564 14.32 0.53 -4.64
C LEU A 564 13.05 0.57 -5.51
N SER A 565 12.01 1.23 -5.01
CA SER A 565 10.79 1.55 -5.77
C SER A 565 10.97 2.76 -6.68
N ARG A 566 10.02 2.95 -7.60
CA ARG A 566 9.83 4.27 -8.23
C ARG A 566 9.29 5.30 -7.22
N TYR A 567 9.44 6.58 -7.53
CA TYR A 567 8.73 7.65 -6.83
C TYR A 567 7.23 7.59 -7.12
N SER A 568 6.41 7.93 -6.12
CA SER A 568 4.98 8.18 -6.28
C SER A 568 4.71 9.34 -7.24
N GLU A 569 3.49 9.39 -7.76
CA GLU A 569 2.99 10.64 -8.35
C GLU A 569 3.02 11.75 -7.27
N PRO A 570 3.34 13.00 -7.65
CA PRO A 570 3.42 14.08 -6.69
C PRO A 570 2.03 14.53 -6.25
N GLN A 571 1.85 14.73 -4.94
CA GLN A 571 0.66 15.33 -4.35
C GLN A 571 0.94 16.80 -4.01
N GLN A 572 -0.03 17.66 -4.32
CA GLN A 572 0.01 19.08 -4.00
C GLN A 572 -0.58 19.34 -2.61
N PHE A 573 -0.04 20.31 -1.89
CA PHE A 573 -0.60 20.82 -0.63
C PHE A 573 -0.32 22.31 -0.44
N ARG A 574 -1.07 22.96 0.45
CA ARG A 574 -0.85 24.36 0.85
C ARG A 574 0.01 24.42 2.11
N GLY A 575 0.73 25.52 2.32
CA GLY A 575 1.51 25.71 3.55
C GLY A 575 0.66 25.77 4.82
N VAL A 576 1.34 25.94 5.96
CA VAL A 576 0.74 25.82 7.29
C VAL A 576 0.35 27.20 7.83
N ASP A 577 -0.81 27.28 8.48
CA ASP A 577 -1.28 28.46 9.21
C ASP A 577 -1.44 28.16 10.70
N THR A 578 -0.40 28.54 11.47
CA THR A 578 -0.33 28.43 12.92
C THR A 578 -0.84 29.65 13.67
N GLU A 579 -1.18 30.73 12.94
CA GLU A 579 -1.47 32.04 13.52
C GLU A 579 -2.98 32.32 13.60
N THR A 580 -3.76 31.85 12.62
CA THR A 580 -5.22 32.03 12.64
C THR A 580 -5.86 31.05 13.63
N ASP A 581 -6.70 31.57 14.52
CA ASP A 581 -7.46 30.76 15.47
C ASP A 581 -8.30 29.68 14.76
N ASN A 582 -8.09 28.42 15.14
CA ASN A 582 -8.80 27.25 14.61
C ASN A 582 -10.03 26.90 15.48
N TYR A 583 -10.71 27.90 16.06
CA TYR A 583 -11.78 27.65 17.02
C TYR A 583 -13.01 26.97 16.39
N ILE A 584 -13.74 26.21 17.21
CA ILE A 584 -15.03 25.62 16.84
C ILE A 584 -16.12 26.66 17.10
N ALA A 585 -16.83 27.08 16.05
CA ALA A 585 -17.88 28.08 16.16
C ALA A 585 -19.15 27.52 16.85
N LEU A 586 -19.46 28.04 18.03
CA LEU A 586 -20.72 27.79 18.75
C LEU A 586 -21.65 29.00 18.63
N SER A 587 -22.96 28.78 18.78
CA SER A 587 -23.93 29.89 18.69
C SER A 587 -23.81 30.88 19.87
N SER A 588 -23.37 30.40 21.04
CA SER A 588 -22.77 31.15 22.16
C SER A 588 -22.26 30.14 23.22
N ASP A 589 -21.29 30.50 24.05
CA ASP A 589 -20.64 29.59 25.03
C ASP A 589 -21.54 29.09 26.19
N GLY A 590 -22.82 29.46 26.20
CA GLY A 590 -23.74 29.14 27.30
C GLY A 590 -23.46 29.89 28.61
N ALA A 591 -22.38 30.69 28.68
CA ALA A 591 -22.06 31.60 29.78
C ALA A 591 -22.48 33.06 29.46
N GLY A 592 -22.79 33.37 28.20
CA GLY A 592 -23.40 34.65 27.82
C GLY A 592 -22.39 35.78 27.60
N GLU A 593 -21.09 35.49 27.60
CA GLU A 593 -20.06 36.44 27.19
C GLU A 593 -19.44 35.98 25.86
N LYS A 594 -19.59 36.79 24.81
CA LYS A 594 -18.68 36.70 23.67
C LYS A 594 -17.28 37.05 24.17
N GLY A 595 -16.38 36.08 24.24
CA GLY A 595 -14.95 36.38 24.22
C GLY A 595 -14.08 35.67 25.23
N ASP A 596 -14.02 34.34 25.17
CA ASP A 596 -12.71 33.70 25.26
C ASP A 596 -12.46 32.99 23.93
N THR A 597 -11.35 33.34 23.30
CA THR A 597 -10.87 32.80 22.03
C THR A 597 -10.69 31.30 22.17
N GLY A 598 -11.59 30.52 21.57
CA GLY A 598 -11.57 29.05 21.58
C GLY A 598 -10.22 28.51 21.13
N GLY A 599 -9.83 27.37 21.72
CA GLY A 599 -8.46 26.87 21.75
C GLY A 599 -7.74 26.75 20.40
N LYS A 600 -6.41 26.90 20.43
CA LYS A 600 -5.54 26.50 19.34
C LYS A 600 -5.52 24.97 19.24
N TYR A 601 -6.41 24.39 18.43
CA TYR A 601 -6.43 22.96 18.16
C TYR A 601 -5.28 22.56 17.22
N LEU A 602 -4.65 21.43 17.51
CA LEU A 602 -3.58 20.85 16.71
C LEU A 602 -4.12 20.28 15.40
N SER A 603 -5.31 19.67 15.42
CA SER A 603 -5.81 18.94 14.25
C SER A 603 -6.39 19.85 13.14
N THR A 604 -6.04 19.54 11.89
CA THR A 604 -6.65 20.17 10.72
C THR A 604 -8.04 19.58 10.44
N GLY A 605 -9.03 20.46 10.24
CA GLY A 605 -10.35 20.06 9.75
C GLY A 605 -10.36 19.80 8.25
N ASN A 606 -11.16 18.84 7.82
CA ASN A 606 -11.35 18.55 6.40
C ASN A 606 -12.48 19.42 5.78
N ILE A 607 -12.59 19.41 4.46
CA ILE A 607 -13.58 20.16 3.70
C ILE A 607 -15.00 19.59 3.86
N PHE A 608 -15.98 20.47 3.67
CA PHE A 608 -17.37 20.08 3.43
C PHE A 608 -17.57 19.73 1.95
N GLN A 609 -18.33 18.67 1.70
CA GLN A 609 -18.76 18.23 0.39
C GLN A 609 -20.28 18.41 0.24
N MET A 610 -20.74 18.41 -1.02
CA MET A 610 -22.16 18.53 -1.34
C MET A 610 -22.55 17.58 -2.48
N ASP A 611 -23.44 16.64 -2.19
CA ASP A 611 -24.08 15.80 -3.19
C ASP A 611 -25.29 16.51 -3.81
N ARG A 612 -25.39 16.44 -5.14
CA ARG A 612 -26.54 16.94 -5.92
C ARG A 612 -27.46 15.77 -6.28
N VAL A 613 -28.35 15.41 -5.37
CA VAL A 613 -29.20 14.21 -5.49
C VAL A 613 -30.44 14.49 -6.33
N LYS A 614 -30.65 13.69 -7.37
CA LYS A 614 -31.87 13.72 -8.20
C LYS A 614 -32.95 12.83 -7.59
N PRO A 615 -34.25 13.15 -7.80
CA PRO A 615 -35.33 12.30 -7.32
C PRO A 615 -35.25 10.89 -7.90
N VAL A 616 -35.38 9.87 -7.05
CA VAL A 616 -35.57 8.47 -7.48
C VAL A 616 -37.01 8.22 -7.89
N LYS A 617 -37.95 9.04 -7.39
CA LYS A 617 -39.36 9.01 -7.78
C LYS A 617 -39.91 10.43 -7.88
N LEU A 618 -40.59 10.71 -9.00
CA LEU A 618 -41.31 11.94 -9.25
C LEU A 618 -42.67 11.59 -9.86
N GLU A 619 -43.75 11.95 -9.18
CA GLU A 619 -45.09 11.67 -9.67
C GLU A 619 -46.10 12.73 -9.26
N GLN A 620 -47.19 12.81 -10.00
CA GLN A 620 -48.23 13.77 -9.74
C GLN A 620 -49.34 13.15 -8.89
N ARG A 621 -49.54 13.67 -7.68
CA ARG A 621 -50.55 13.19 -6.71
C ARG A 621 -51.58 14.30 -6.46
N GLY A 622 -52.75 14.18 -7.08
CA GLY A 622 -53.77 15.22 -7.03
C GLY A 622 -53.26 16.52 -7.64
N ASP A 623 -53.19 17.56 -6.82
CA ASP A 623 -52.75 18.93 -7.10
C ASP A 623 -51.27 19.22 -6.78
N ALA A 624 -50.55 18.25 -6.22
CA ALA A 624 -49.12 18.32 -5.93
C ALA A 624 -48.26 17.44 -6.86
N TRP A 625 -47.01 17.86 -7.06
CA TRP A 625 -45.94 16.96 -7.48
C TRP A 625 -45.24 16.38 -6.25
N PHE A 626 -45.30 15.07 -6.10
CA PHE A 626 -44.59 14.34 -5.05
C PHE A 626 -43.21 13.92 -5.54
N VAL A 627 -42.22 14.07 -4.65
CA VAL A 627 -40.81 13.83 -4.90
C VAL A 627 -40.26 12.95 -3.78
N ASP A 628 -39.57 11.87 -4.14
CA ASP A 628 -38.75 11.06 -3.23
C ASP A 628 -37.29 11.10 -3.71
N PHE A 629 -36.39 11.57 -2.86
CA PHE A 629 -34.94 11.60 -3.13
C PHE A 629 -34.23 10.28 -2.77
N GLY A 630 -34.96 9.32 -2.21
CA GLY A 630 -34.49 7.96 -1.91
C GLY A 630 -33.88 7.81 -0.53
N LYS A 631 -33.15 8.82 -0.04
CA LYS A 631 -32.57 8.85 1.31
C LYS A 631 -32.81 10.21 1.99
N HIS A 632 -32.83 10.21 3.31
CA HIS A 632 -32.78 11.40 4.14
C HIS A 632 -31.42 12.06 3.96
N GLY A 633 -31.40 13.34 3.66
CA GLY A 633 -30.18 14.14 3.61
C GLY A 633 -30.32 15.39 4.46
N PHE A 634 -29.24 15.77 5.14
CA PHE A 634 -29.11 17.08 5.77
C PHE A 634 -28.88 18.09 4.66
N ALA A 635 -29.97 18.71 4.24
CA ALA A 635 -30.03 19.28 2.91
C ALA A 635 -30.83 20.58 2.84
N THR A 636 -30.65 21.25 1.70
CA THR A 636 -31.63 22.17 1.13
C THR A 636 -32.08 21.64 -0.23
N MET A 637 -33.00 22.32 -0.90
CA MET A 637 -33.47 21.93 -2.23
C MET A 637 -33.31 23.07 -3.22
N GLU A 638 -32.83 22.72 -4.42
CA GLU A 638 -32.84 23.58 -5.59
C GLU A 638 -33.95 23.12 -6.55
N LEU A 639 -34.74 24.08 -7.04
CA LEU A 639 -35.72 23.82 -8.10
C LEU A 639 -35.60 24.80 -9.26
N THR A 640 -35.63 24.27 -10.47
CA THR A 640 -35.72 25.04 -11.71
C THR A 640 -37.16 25.03 -12.20
N TYR A 641 -37.79 26.20 -12.26
CA TYR A 641 -39.20 26.31 -12.60
C TYR A 641 -39.46 27.39 -13.64
N THR A 642 -40.37 27.12 -14.57
CA THR A 642 -40.77 28.06 -15.63
C THR A 642 -42.18 28.59 -15.38
N ALA A 643 -42.28 29.77 -14.78
CA ALA A 643 -43.57 30.40 -14.48
C ALA A 643 -44.04 31.29 -15.65
N ARG A 644 -45.32 31.19 -16.04
CA ARG A 644 -45.93 32.08 -17.06
C ARG A 644 -46.14 33.51 -16.57
N ARG A 645 -46.30 33.70 -15.26
CA ARG A 645 -46.50 34.97 -14.56
C ARG A 645 -45.82 34.92 -13.18
N LYS A 646 -45.63 36.08 -12.56
CA LYS A 646 -45.24 36.15 -11.14
C LYS A 646 -46.30 35.48 -10.29
N GLY A 647 -45.89 34.73 -9.26
CA GLY A 647 -46.79 34.00 -8.35
C GLY A 647 -46.02 33.39 -7.18
N SER A 648 -46.62 32.42 -6.50
CA SER A 648 -45.93 31.57 -5.51
C SER A 648 -46.15 30.09 -5.78
N LEU A 649 -45.22 29.26 -5.30
CA LEU A 649 -45.38 27.82 -5.14
C LEU A 649 -45.38 27.50 -3.65
N THR A 650 -46.29 26.65 -3.20
CA THR A 650 -46.22 26.07 -1.86
C THR A 650 -45.42 24.78 -1.94
N ILE A 651 -44.33 24.70 -1.19
CA ILE A 651 -43.42 23.55 -1.20
C ILE A 651 -43.38 22.98 0.22
N ARG A 652 -43.79 21.73 0.36
CA ARG A 652 -43.60 20.98 1.60
C ARG A 652 -42.37 20.10 1.47
N ILE A 653 -41.55 20.07 2.49
CA ILE A 653 -40.42 19.13 2.64
C ILE A 653 -40.55 18.42 3.97
N GLY A 654 -40.12 17.17 4.06
CA GLY A 654 -40.14 16.43 5.32
C GLY A 654 -39.51 15.05 5.27
N GLU A 655 -39.39 14.45 6.45
CA GLU A 655 -38.79 13.13 6.66
C GLU A 655 -39.82 11.99 6.60
N LYS A 656 -41.05 12.21 7.09
CA LYS A 656 -42.04 11.14 7.30
C LYS A 656 -43.25 11.26 6.36
N LEU A 657 -43.74 10.10 5.92
CA LEU A 657 -45.00 9.98 5.20
C LEU A 657 -46.10 9.36 6.07
N THR A 658 -47.32 9.87 5.92
CA THR A 658 -48.57 9.23 6.38
C THR A 658 -49.52 9.14 5.20
N ASP A 659 -50.06 7.95 4.90
CA ASP A 659 -50.98 7.71 3.77
C ASP A 659 -50.48 8.26 2.42
N GLY A 660 -49.15 8.18 2.18
CA GLY A 660 -48.52 8.65 0.96
C GLY A 660 -48.48 10.18 0.81
N LYS A 661 -48.58 10.94 1.89
CA LYS A 661 -48.33 12.39 1.92
C LYS A 661 -47.31 12.76 2.99
N ILE A 662 -46.63 13.89 2.83
CA ILE A 662 -45.73 14.41 3.88
C ILE A 662 -46.56 14.72 5.12
N GLU A 663 -46.17 14.11 6.23
CA GLU A 663 -46.79 14.39 7.51
C GLU A 663 -46.26 15.72 8.05
N MET A 664 -47.10 16.75 8.03
CA MET A 664 -46.73 18.10 8.46
C MET A 664 -46.68 18.27 9.98
N LYS A 665 -47.24 17.32 10.73
CA LYS A 665 -47.15 17.25 12.19
C LYS A 665 -46.69 15.85 12.62
N PRO A 666 -45.44 15.46 12.28
CA PRO A 666 -44.98 14.08 12.40
C PRO A 666 -44.78 13.60 13.84
N GLY A 667 -44.86 14.52 14.80
CA GLY A 667 -44.61 14.26 16.22
C GLY A 667 -43.12 14.24 16.55
N GLY A 668 -42.80 14.34 17.84
CA GLY A 668 -41.42 14.31 18.32
C GLY A 668 -40.53 15.40 17.72
N HIS A 669 -39.37 15.00 17.21
CA HIS A 669 -38.41 15.92 16.58
C HIS A 669 -38.23 15.69 15.08
N ILE A 670 -39.06 14.84 14.48
CA ILE A 670 -39.12 14.67 13.02
C ILE A 670 -39.49 16.00 12.36
N ARG A 671 -38.82 16.30 11.25
CA ARG A 671 -38.91 17.57 10.54
C ARG A 671 -39.90 17.52 9.39
N ALA A 672 -40.73 18.55 9.33
CA ALA A 672 -41.52 18.92 8.17
C ALA A 672 -41.65 20.45 8.12
N GLN A 673 -41.59 21.03 6.92
CA GLN A 673 -41.73 22.48 6.73
C GLN A 673 -42.52 22.78 5.44
N GLU A 674 -43.45 23.73 5.53
CA GLU A 674 -44.16 24.29 4.38
C GLU A 674 -43.56 25.66 4.06
N ILE A 675 -43.20 25.87 2.80
CA ILE A 675 -42.43 27.02 2.33
C ILE A 675 -43.20 27.66 1.17
N GLU A 676 -43.54 28.94 1.32
CA GLU A 676 -44.07 29.76 0.24
C GLU A 676 -42.92 30.37 -0.57
N LEU A 677 -42.73 29.86 -1.79
CA LEU A 677 -41.67 30.31 -2.68
C LEU A 677 -42.21 31.27 -3.74
N ALA A 678 -41.79 32.54 -3.67
CA ALA A 678 -42.11 33.53 -4.68
C ALA A 678 -41.40 33.25 -6.01
N VAL A 679 -42.17 33.05 -7.09
CA VAL A 679 -41.65 32.77 -8.44
C VAL A 679 -41.80 33.96 -9.37
N LYS A 680 -40.80 34.17 -10.22
CA LYS A 680 -40.71 35.22 -11.25
C LYS A 680 -41.15 34.65 -12.59
N LYS A 681 -41.72 35.48 -13.47
CA LYS A 681 -42.02 35.09 -14.85
C LYS A 681 -40.73 34.66 -15.57
N GLY A 682 -40.80 33.58 -16.34
CA GLY A 682 -39.65 32.99 -17.04
C GLY A 682 -39.11 31.74 -16.33
N THR A 683 -37.99 31.22 -16.83
CA THR A 683 -37.28 30.08 -16.24
C THR A 683 -36.24 30.61 -15.26
N HIS A 684 -36.32 30.16 -14.02
CA HIS A 684 -35.39 30.55 -12.95
C HIS A 684 -35.09 29.35 -12.07
N THR A 685 -33.94 29.38 -11.42
CA THR A 685 -33.53 28.40 -10.41
C THR A 685 -33.64 29.04 -9.03
N TYR A 686 -34.26 28.34 -8.10
CA TYR A 686 -34.52 28.79 -6.74
C TYR A 686 -33.93 27.80 -5.75
N GLN A 687 -33.26 28.32 -4.73
CA GLN A 687 -32.92 27.57 -3.53
C GLN A 687 -34.01 27.81 -2.49
N LEU A 688 -34.43 26.76 -1.79
CA LEU A 688 -35.49 26.89 -0.78
C LEU A 688 -35.01 27.73 0.41
N PRO A 689 -35.77 28.76 0.83
CA PRO A 689 -35.48 29.52 2.04
C PRO A 689 -35.94 28.74 3.28
N ILE A 690 -35.23 27.67 3.61
CA ILE A 690 -35.50 26.84 4.79
C ILE A 690 -35.28 27.68 6.05
N VAL A 691 -36.21 27.60 6.99
CA VAL A 691 -36.10 28.27 8.29
C VAL A 691 -35.48 27.30 9.29
N ALA A 692 -34.42 27.75 9.98
CA ALA A 692 -33.71 26.95 10.98
C ALA A 692 -34.60 26.63 12.18
N ASN A 693 -34.36 25.49 12.83
CA ASN A 693 -35.06 25.12 14.03
C ASN A 693 -34.53 25.91 15.23
N GLU A 694 -35.41 26.53 16.02
CA GLU A 694 -34.99 27.32 17.20
C GLU A 694 -34.12 26.51 18.20
N ARG A 695 -34.32 25.19 18.28
CA ARG A 695 -33.54 24.35 19.20
C ARG A 695 -32.08 24.23 18.80
N ASN A 696 -31.80 24.14 17.50
CA ASN A 696 -30.45 23.97 17.00
C ASN A 696 -29.74 25.30 16.72
N THR A 697 -30.33 26.41 17.19
CA THR A 697 -29.72 27.74 17.27
C THR A 697 -29.43 28.16 18.72
N LYS A 698 -29.55 27.23 19.68
CA LYS A 698 -29.27 27.46 21.10
C LYS A 698 -27.76 27.47 21.37
N PRO A 699 -27.28 28.14 22.45
CA PRO A 699 -25.87 28.39 22.74
C PRO A 699 -24.89 27.27 22.32
N LEU A 700 -25.08 26.07 22.85
CA LEU A 700 -24.18 24.93 22.66
C LEU A 700 -24.24 24.25 21.27
N ALA A 701 -25.14 24.66 20.39
CA ALA A 701 -25.25 24.09 19.05
C ALA A 701 -24.09 24.52 18.15
N VAL A 702 -23.47 23.54 17.47
CA VAL A 702 -22.41 23.76 16.48
C VAL A 702 -22.97 24.55 15.30
N GLN A 703 -22.28 25.64 14.97
CA GLN A 703 -22.65 26.48 13.82
C GLN A 703 -22.06 25.91 12.54
N LEU A 704 -22.86 25.94 11.48
CA LEU A 704 -22.36 25.66 10.13
C LEU A 704 -21.69 26.94 9.58
N PRO A 705 -20.66 26.82 8.73
CA PRO A 705 -20.09 27.97 8.03
C PRO A 705 -21.15 28.77 7.26
N ASP A 706 -20.99 30.10 7.18
CA ASP A 706 -21.91 31.01 6.46
C ASP A 706 -22.10 30.66 4.97
N SER A 707 -21.16 29.91 4.39
CA SER A 707 -21.23 29.40 3.02
C SER A 707 -22.22 28.24 2.85
N ILE A 708 -22.63 27.59 3.95
CA ILE A 708 -23.59 26.50 3.96
C ILE A 708 -24.98 27.07 4.32
N PRO A 709 -26.00 26.82 3.49
CA PRO A 709 -27.36 27.28 3.78
C PRO A 709 -27.92 26.56 5.02
N VAL A 710 -29.07 27.03 5.52
CA VAL A 710 -29.82 26.28 6.53
C VAL A 710 -30.14 24.89 5.98
N LEU A 711 -29.70 23.87 6.70
CA LEU A 711 -29.95 22.47 6.40
C LEU A 711 -31.09 21.95 7.25
N MET A 712 -31.93 21.14 6.65
CA MET A 712 -32.97 20.36 7.33
C MET A 712 -32.85 18.91 6.85
N PRO A 713 -32.99 17.91 7.72
CA PRO A 713 -33.10 16.53 7.29
C PRO A 713 -34.43 16.36 6.58
N PHE A 714 -34.40 15.92 5.32
CA PHE A 714 -35.61 15.52 4.61
C PHE A 714 -35.29 14.47 3.54
N ARG A 715 -36.31 13.73 3.13
CA ARG A 715 -36.26 12.77 2.01
C ARG A 715 -37.31 13.09 0.95
N TYR A 716 -38.42 13.70 1.37
CA TYR A 716 -39.59 13.90 0.52
C TYR A 716 -39.86 15.38 0.29
N ALA A 717 -40.43 15.71 -0.88
CA ALA A 717 -40.99 17.02 -1.16
C ALA A 717 -42.36 16.92 -1.87
N GLU A 718 -43.25 17.88 -1.61
CA GLU A 718 -44.52 18.07 -2.31
C GLU A 718 -44.62 19.51 -2.82
N ILE A 719 -44.82 19.68 -4.14
CA ILE A 719 -44.86 21.00 -4.79
C ILE A 719 -46.26 21.28 -5.33
N TYR A 720 -46.92 22.28 -4.75
CA TYR A 720 -48.25 22.74 -5.11
C TYR A 720 -48.19 24.03 -5.96
N GLY A 721 -49.28 24.32 -6.67
CA GLY A 721 -49.40 25.56 -7.47
C GLY A 721 -48.69 25.51 -8.84
N ALA A 722 -47.89 24.48 -9.11
CA ALA A 722 -47.16 24.33 -10.37
C ALA A 722 -48.08 24.12 -11.60
N ARG A 723 -49.32 23.63 -11.42
CA ARG A 723 -50.29 23.43 -12.52
C ARG A 723 -51.01 24.71 -12.95
N ALA A 724 -51.17 25.71 -12.08
CA ALA A 724 -51.99 26.89 -12.34
C ALA A 724 -51.30 27.99 -13.18
N GLY A 725 -50.08 27.74 -13.67
CA GLY A 725 -49.32 28.74 -14.41
C GLY A 725 -48.04 28.29 -15.12
N ALA A 726 -47.73 27.00 -15.26
CA ALA A 726 -46.49 26.54 -15.90
C ALA A 726 -46.62 26.26 -17.41
N LYS A 727 -45.53 26.40 -18.17
CA LYS A 727 -45.47 26.02 -19.61
C LYS A 727 -45.35 24.49 -19.81
N ARG A 728 -44.76 23.79 -18.82
CA ARG A 728 -44.59 22.32 -18.73
C ARG A 728 -44.53 21.90 -17.24
N GLY A 729 -44.77 20.63 -16.91
CA GLY A 729 -44.62 20.08 -15.55
C GLY A 729 -43.16 20.04 -15.07
N PHE A 730 -42.89 19.38 -13.94
CA PHE A 730 -41.52 19.12 -13.49
C PHE A 730 -40.99 17.82 -14.10
N ASP A 731 -39.72 17.84 -14.53
CA ASP A 731 -38.92 16.65 -14.78
C ASP A 731 -37.96 16.40 -13.60
N SER A 732 -37.41 15.19 -13.47
CA SER A 732 -36.41 14.87 -12.43
C SER A 732 -35.19 15.79 -12.47
N LYS A 733 -34.77 16.25 -13.65
CA LYS A 733 -33.65 17.19 -13.81
C LYS A 733 -33.91 18.56 -13.19
N ASP A 734 -35.19 18.96 -13.09
CA ASP A 734 -35.61 20.27 -12.62
C ASP A 734 -35.57 20.38 -11.09
N LEU A 735 -35.37 19.26 -10.38
CA LEU A 735 -35.37 19.17 -8.92
C LEU A 735 -34.05 18.56 -8.44
N THR A 736 -33.45 19.14 -7.41
CA THR A 736 -32.20 18.64 -6.81
C THR A 736 -32.23 18.83 -5.32
N GLN A 737 -32.00 17.76 -4.55
CA GLN A 737 -31.66 17.87 -3.14
C GLN A 737 -30.15 18.10 -3.03
N LEU A 738 -29.75 19.12 -2.27
CA LEU A 738 -28.37 19.48 -2.02
C LEU A 738 -27.99 18.98 -0.63
N VAL A 739 -27.35 17.80 -0.55
CA VAL A 739 -27.01 17.13 0.72
C VAL A 739 -25.58 17.50 1.10
N TYR A 740 -25.38 18.00 2.32
CA TYR A 740 -24.07 18.41 2.82
C TYR A 740 -23.55 17.43 3.86
N TYR A 741 -22.25 17.17 3.83
CA TYR A 741 -21.51 16.26 4.71
C TYR A 741 -20.01 16.64 4.68
N THR A 742 -19.16 16.12 5.57
CA THR A 742 -17.69 16.31 5.44
C THR A 742 -17.11 15.39 4.37
N TYR A 743 -15.82 15.49 4.05
CA TYR A 743 -15.17 14.56 3.14
C TYR A 743 -15.55 13.08 3.42
N TRP A 744 -15.92 12.35 2.37
CA TRP A 744 -16.31 10.93 2.43
C TRP A 744 -15.93 10.19 1.14
N ASP A 745 -15.32 9.01 1.26
CA ASP A 745 -15.04 8.12 0.13
C ASP A 745 -15.99 6.93 0.11
N GLU A 746 -16.89 6.91 -0.87
CA GLU A 746 -17.87 5.84 -1.06
C GLU A 746 -17.23 4.45 -1.28
N ASN A 747 -15.97 4.39 -1.71
CA ASN A 747 -15.26 3.15 -1.99
C ASN A 747 -14.32 2.72 -0.86
N ALA A 748 -14.21 3.47 0.24
CA ALA A 748 -13.28 3.16 1.32
C ALA A 748 -13.60 1.82 2.00
N SER A 749 -14.88 1.53 2.19
CA SER A 749 -15.40 0.32 2.84
C SER A 749 -16.52 -0.34 2.05
N SER A 750 -16.71 -1.64 2.27
CA SER A 750 -17.85 -2.39 1.72
C SER A 750 -18.10 -3.62 2.57
N PHE A 751 -19.36 -4.08 2.64
CA PHE A 751 -19.70 -5.38 3.20
C PHE A 751 -20.89 -5.97 2.44
N THR A 752 -20.81 -7.26 2.16
CA THR A 752 -21.93 -8.03 1.62
C THR A 752 -21.97 -9.43 2.26
N SER A 753 -23.16 -10.03 2.29
CA SER A 753 -23.38 -11.38 2.79
C SER A 753 -24.55 -12.06 2.08
N ASP A 754 -24.74 -13.35 2.34
CA ASP A 754 -25.94 -14.11 1.96
C ASP A 754 -27.17 -13.80 2.83
N ASN A 755 -27.10 -12.79 3.72
CA ASN A 755 -28.22 -12.27 4.49
C ASN A 755 -28.58 -10.83 4.05
N ASP A 756 -29.68 -10.70 3.31
CA ASP A 756 -30.12 -9.40 2.77
C ASP A 756 -30.52 -8.38 3.84
N ILE A 757 -30.97 -8.82 5.01
CA ILE A 757 -31.32 -7.92 6.13
C ILE A 757 -30.04 -7.33 6.71
N LEU A 758 -29.02 -8.15 6.91
CA LEU A 758 -27.72 -7.69 7.41
C LEU A 758 -27.07 -6.71 6.43
N ASN A 759 -27.18 -6.95 5.11
CA ASN A 759 -26.69 -6.04 4.07
C ASN A 759 -27.39 -4.67 4.14
N GLN A 760 -28.72 -4.66 4.30
CA GLN A 760 -29.48 -3.42 4.46
C GLN A 760 -29.14 -2.65 5.74
N ILE A 761 -28.92 -3.37 6.85
CA ILE A 761 -28.55 -2.77 8.13
C ILE A 761 -27.15 -2.16 8.06
N TRP A 762 -26.20 -2.84 7.43
CA TRP A 762 -24.88 -2.27 7.16
C TRP A 762 -24.99 -0.98 6.35
N GLU A 763 -25.74 -0.99 5.24
CA GLU A 763 -25.89 0.20 4.40
C GLU A 763 -26.62 1.36 5.11
N LEU A 764 -27.61 1.07 5.96
CA LEU A 764 -28.25 2.06 6.83
C LEU A 764 -27.20 2.72 7.74
N CYS A 765 -26.40 1.90 8.45
CA CYS A 765 -25.45 2.39 9.45
C CYS A 765 -24.25 3.09 8.80
N ARG A 766 -23.71 2.56 7.70
CA ARG A 766 -22.66 3.21 6.90
C ARG A 766 -23.12 4.57 6.39
N TYR A 767 -24.32 4.64 5.82
CA TYR A 767 -24.87 5.90 5.33
C TYR A 767 -25.17 6.90 6.45
N SER A 768 -25.58 6.44 7.64
CA SER A 768 -25.72 7.32 8.81
C SER A 768 -24.43 8.10 9.07
N MET A 769 -23.26 7.45 9.05
CA MET A 769 -21.97 8.13 9.29
C MET A 769 -21.70 9.25 8.29
N LYS A 770 -21.94 8.99 7.00
CA LYS A 770 -21.86 10.02 5.97
C LYS A 770 -22.84 11.16 6.25
N ALA A 771 -24.13 10.85 6.40
CA ALA A 771 -25.19 11.84 6.50
C ALA A 771 -25.05 12.74 7.73
N THR A 772 -24.67 12.19 8.89
CA THR A 772 -24.60 12.94 10.16
C THR A 772 -23.28 13.70 10.34
N SER A 773 -22.32 13.57 9.41
CA SER A 773 -21.07 14.33 9.44
C SER A 773 -21.20 15.81 9.04
N PHE A 774 -22.39 16.25 8.61
CA PHE A 774 -22.69 17.60 8.08
C PHE A 774 -22.25 18.78 8.94
N ALA A 775 -21.98 18.58 10.24
CA ALA A 775 -21.57 19.62 11.16
C ALA A 775 -20.04 19.80 11.28
N GLY A 776 -19.22 18.91 10.69
CA GLY A 776 -17.76 18.97 10.84
C GLY A 776 -17.24 18.42 12.18
N LEU A 777 -18.15 17.96 13.05
CA LEU A 777 -17.92 17.31 14.34
C LEU A 777 -18.97 16.21 14.51
N TYR A 778 -18.71 15.22 15.37
CA TYR A 778 -19.75 14.24 15.71
C TYR A 778 -20.80 14.89 16.61
N VAL A 779 -22.01 15.05 16.08
CA VAL A 779 -23.17 15.63 16.78
C VAL A 779 -24.28 14.58 16.95
N ASP A 780 -25.24 14.84 17.83
CA ASP A 780 -26.43 14.01 18.05
C ASP A 780 -27.27 13.83 16.77
N GLY A 781 -27.56 14.93 16.07
CA GLY A 781 -28.41 14.98 14.88
C GLY A 781 -28.75 16.43 14.51
N GLU A 782 -29.84 16.66 13.79
CA GLU A 782 -30.27 18.04 13.51
C GLU A 782 -30.91 18.71 14.73
N ARG A 783 -31.48 17.92 15.64
CA ARG A 783 -32.31 18.39 16.75
C ARG A 783 -31.59 19.38 17.67
N GLU A 784 -30.42 19.02 18.20
CA GLU A 784 -29.65 19.86 19.12
C GLU A 784 -28.35 20.35 18.48
N ARG A 785 -27.76 19.56 17.58
CA ARG A 785 -26.45 19.82 16.95
C ARG A 785 -25.36 19.97 18.01
N ILE A 786 -25.41 19.13 19.04
CA ILE A 786 -24.48 19.16 20.18
C ILE A 786 -23.64 17.87 20.13
N PRO A 787 -22.30 17.96 20.19
CA PRO A 787 -21.47 16.80 20.45
C PRO A 787 -21.70 16.26 21.86
N TYR A 788 -21.95 14.97 21.97
CA TYR A 788 -22.03 14.22 23.23
C TYR A 788 -20.99 13.11 23.21
N GLU A 789 -20.25 12.94 24.31
CA GLU A 789 -19.04 12.10 24.35
C GLU A 789 -19.34 10.63 24.03
N ALA A 790 -20.46 10.08 24.53
CA ALA A 790 -20.88 8.72 24.23
C ALA A 790 -21.25 8.54 22.76
N ASP A 791 -22.06 9.46 22.23
CA ASP A 791 -22.51 9.48 20.84
C ASP A 791 -21.30 9.56 19.91
N ALA A 792 -20.37 10.46 20.22
CA ALA A 792 -19.16 10.70 19.45
C ALA A 792 -18.22 9.50 19.47
N TYR A 793 -18.09 8.76 20.58
CA TYR A 793 -17.30 7.54 20.62
C TYR A 793 -17.90 6.44 19.71
N LEU A 794 -19.21 6.23 19.77
CA LEU A 794 -19.91 5.27 18.90
C LEU A 794 -19.80 5.67 17.42
N GLN A 795 -19.92 6.97 17.13
CA GLN A 795 -19.70 7.53 15.80
C GLN A 795 -18.25 7.34 15.34
N GLN A 796 -17.27 7.61 16.20
CA GLN A 796 -15.85 7.46 15.87
C GLN A 796 -15.51 6.02 15.49
N LEU A 797 -15.94 5.04 16.30
CA LEU A 797 -15.72 3.62 16.01
C LEU A 797 -16.33 3.21 14.67
N SER A 798 -17.54 3.70 14.39
CA SER A 798 -18.29 3.42 13.17
C SER A 798 -17.65 4.10 11.96
N HIS A 799 -17.32 5.38 12.07
CA HIS A 799 -16.65 6.14 11.03
C HIS A 799 -15.28 5.53 10.68
N TYR A 800 -14.46 5.21 11.68
CA TYR A 800 -13.12 4.62 11.47
C TYR A 800 -13.17 3.21 10.89
N SER A 801 -14.33 2.55 10.94
CA SER A 801 -14.56 1.26 10.29
C SER A 801 -15.12 1.41 8.86
N THR A 802 -15.55 2.61 8.47
CA THR A 802 -16.20 2.91 7.19
C THR A 802 -15.38 3.80 6.26
N ASP A 803 -14.47 4.62 6.80
CA ASP A 803 -13.55 5.50 6.08
C ASP A 803 -12.19 5.54 6.83
N ARG A 804 -11.13 6.03 6.18
CA ARG A 804 -9.79 6.25 6.75
C ARG A 804 -9.43 7.74 6.92
N GLU A 805 -10.42 8.62 6.80
CA GLU A 805 -10.29 10.07 6.99
C GLU A 805 -10.70 10.45 8.42
N TYR A 806 -9.71 10.70 9.29
CA TYR A 806 -9.93 10.75 10.74
C TYR A 806 -10.05 12.15 11.34
N ALA A 807 -9.96 13.20 10.52
CA ALA A 807 -9.97 14.60 10.95
C ALA A 807 -11.16 14.96 11.86
N ILE A 808 -12.38 14.56 11.49
CA ILE A 808 -13.59 14.84 12.31
C ILE A 808 -13.52 14.20 13.70
N GLY A 809 -12.91 13.01 13.82
CA GLY A 809 -12.73 12.33 15.10
C GLY A 809 -11.75 13.06 16.00
N ARG A 810 -10.58 13.41 15.46
CA ARG A 810 -9.55 14.17 16.18
C ARG A 810 -10.05 15.54 16.64
N ARG A 811 -10.75 16.29 15.78
CA ARG A 811 -11.37 17.57 16.17
C ARG A 811 -12.44 17.43 17.25
N THR A 812 -13.22 16.35 17.20
CA THR A 812 -14.26 16.11 18.20
C THR A 812 -13.63 15.74 19.56
N ILE A 813 -12.49 15.05 19.58
CA ILE A 813 -11.73 14.79 20.81
C ILE A 813 -11.31 16.10 21.47
N GLU A 814 -10.67 17.00 20.71
CA GLU A 814 -10.22 18.30 21.22
C GLU A 814 -11.39 19.16 21.71
N TYR A 815 -12.54 19.12 21.02
CA TYR A 815 -13.77 19.78 21.46
C TYR A 815 -14.16 19.39 22.90
N PHE A 816 -14.11 18.11 23.26
CA PHE A 816 -14.51 17.65 24.59
C PHE A 816 -13.54 18.01 25.71
N MET A 817 -12.32 18.42 25.37
CA MET A 817 -11.39 18.95 26.37
C MET A 817 -11.88 20.29 26.92
N GLU A 818 -12.60 21.06 26.12
CA GLU A 818 -13.10 22.40 26.46
C GLU A 818 -14.60 22.40 26.80
N TYR A 819 -15.40 21.59 26.10
CA TYR A 819 -16.87 21.61 26.17
C TYR A 819 -17.46 20.28 26.71
N PRO A 820 -17.28 19.95 28.01
CA PRO A 820 -17.85 18.73 28.61
C PRO A 820 -19.37 18.77 28.71
N THR A 821 -19.97 17.58 28.79
CA THR A 821 -21.38 17.39 29.14
C THR A 821 -21.59 16.68 30.49
N TRP A 822 -22.80 16.79 31.05
CA TRP A 822 -23.09 16.48 32.46
C TRP A 822 -23.10 14.99 32.88
N PRO A 823 -23.34 13.97 32.02
CA PRO A 823 -23.39 12.59 32.50
C PRO A 823 -22.03 12.07 32.97
N THR A 824 -22.01 11.32 34.08
CA THR A 824 -20.76 10.83 34.69
C THR A 824 -19.98 9.94 33.73
N GLU A 825 -20.62 8.92 33.15
CA GLU A 825 -20.01 7.98 32.21
C GLU A 825 -19.56 8.64 30.90
N TRP A 826 -20.15 9.76 30.49
CA TRP A 826 -19.81 10.41 29.23
C TRP A 826 -18.41 11.01 29.31
N GLN A 827 -17.99 11.52 30.47
CA GLN A 827 -16.60 11.94 30.68
C GLN A 827 -15.60 10.79 30.47
N LEU A 828 -15.97 9.56 30.87
CA LEU A 828 -15.13 8.36 30.70
C LEU A 828 -15.01 7.88 29.25
N HIS A 829 -15.82 8.40 28.32
CA HIS A 829 -15.69 8.08 26.88
C HIS A 829 -14.54 8.84 26.22
N VAL A 830 -14.12 9.99 26.78
CA VAL A 830 -13.05 10.80 26.19
C VAL A 830 -11.76 9.98 26.07
N ALA A 831 -11.34 9.28 27.13
CA ALA A 831 -10.16 8.40 27.07
C ALA A 831 -10.33 7.23 26.08
N LEU A 832 -11.56 6.72 25.92
CA LEU A 832 -11.85 5.69 24.91
C LEU A 832 -11.66 6.25 23.49
N MET A 833 -12.04 7.51 23.26
CA MET A 833 -11.86 8.16 21.96
C MET A 833 -10.40 8.42 21.63
N PHE A 834 -9.60 8.89 22.60
CA PHE A 834 -8.15 9.00 22.45
C PHE A 834 -7.52 7.64 22.13
N HIS A 835 -7.97 6.58 22.82
CA HIS A 835 -7.43 5.24 22.61
C HIS A 835 -7.81 4.67 21.26
N ALA A 836 -9.05 4.87 20.81
CA ALA A 836 -9.48 4.50 19.47
C ALA A 836 -8.66 5.25 18.41
N ASP A 837 -8.42 6.55 18.59
CA ASP A 837 -7.56 7.31 17.68
C ASP A 837 -6.15 6.73 17.61
N TYR A 838 -5.48 6.61 18.75
CA TYR A 838 -4.14 6.03 18.85
C TYR A 838 -4.04 4.63 18.23
N MET A 839 -5.01 3.76 18.48
CA MET A 839 -4.96 2.40 17.95
C MET A 839 -5.12 2.35 16.43
N TYR A 840 -5.89 3.27 15.84
CA TYR A 840 -6.09 3.33 14.39
C TYR A 840 -5.00 4.14 13.65
N THR A 841 -4.42 5.15 14.30
CA THR A 841 -3.47 6.09 13.68
C THR A 841 -2.02 5.85 14.07
N GLY A 842 -1.76 5.27 15.25
CA GLY A 842 -0.44 5.21 15.86
C GLY A 842 0.11 6.57 16.32
N ASN A 843 -0.64 7.67 16.14
CA ASN A 843 -0.20 9.02 16.48
C ASN A 843 -0.44 9.32 17.96
N THR A 844 0.56 9.95 18.56
CA THR A 844 0.62 10.23 20.01
C THR A 844 0.49 11.70 20.34
N GLU A 845 0.32 12.58 19.36
CA GLU A 845 0.34 14.03 19.56
C GLU A 845 -0.79 14.49 20.47
N LEU A 846 -2.03 14.07 20.19
CA LEU A 846 -3.16 14.42 21.05
C LEU A 846 -2.93 13.89 22.47
N ILE A 847 -2.40 12.66 22.61
CA ILE A 847 -2.09 12.09 23.92
C ILE A 847 -1.06 12.96 24.63
N ALA A 848 0.02 13.37 23.95
CA ALA A 848 1.08 14.18 24.52
C ALA A 848 0.59 15.57 24.93
N GLU A 849 -0.23 16.21 24.09
CA GLU A 849 -0.79 17.54 24.32
C GLU A 849 -1.74 17.56 25.51
N TYR A 850 -2.69 16.63 25.56
CA TYR A 850 -3.80 16.67 26.53
C TYR A 850 -3.64 15.70 27.71
N TYR A 851 -2.47 15.09 27.90
CA TYR A 851 -2.28 14.01 28.88
C TYR A 851 -2.72 14.40 30.30
N ASP A 852 -2.36 15.60 30.75
CA ASP A 852 -2.59 16.03 32.12
C ASP A 852 -4.07 16.37 32.38
N GLU A 853 -4.74 17.00 31.42
CA GLU A 853 -6.17 17.29 31.43
C GLU A 853 -7.00 16.00 31.31
N LEU A 854 -6.55 15.06 30.47
CA LEU A 854 -7.23 13.79 30.25
C LEU A 854 -7.34 12.95 31.54
N LYS A 855 -6.36 13.06 32.45
CA LYS A 855 -6.45 12.43 33.78
C LYS A 855 -7.73 12.83 34.52
N HIS A 856 -8.11 14.11 34.47
CA HIS A 856 -9.33 14.59 35.13
C HIS A 856 -10.59 14.01 34.48
N LYS A 857 -10.60 13.85 33.15
CA LYS A 857 -11.72 13.23 32.41
C LYS A 857 -11.94 11.76 32.76
N THR A 858 -10.90 11.05 33.24
CA THR A 858 -11.05 9.68 33.77
C THR A 858 -11.74 9.60 35.13
N LEU A 859 -12.06 10.75 35.75
CA LEU A 859 -12.73 10.85 37.05
C LEU A 859 -11.97 10.18 38.20
N LEU A 860 -10.65 10.07 38.09
CA LEU A 860 -9.81 9.41 39.10
C LEU A 860 -9.95 10.07 40.50
N GLU A 861 -10.26 11.37 40.55
CA GLU A 861 -10.49 12.09 41.82
C GLU A 861 -11.78 11.68 42.54
N LEU A 862 -12.70 10.99 41.85
CA LEU A 862 -13.91 10.43 42.46
C LEU A 862 -13.64 9.08 43.14
N GLN A 863 -12.42 8.55 43.06
CA GLN A 863 -12.06 7.27 43.68
C GLN A 863 -11.99 7.42 45.21
N GLY A 864 -12.75 6.60 45.91
CA GLY A 864 -12.80 6.58 47.38
C GLY A 864 -11.82 5.58 47.99
N GLU A 865 -11.86 5.46 49.33
CA GLU A 865 -11.11 4.44 50.08
C GLU A 865 -11.58 3.01 49.78
N ASP A 866 -12.76 2.86 49.18
CA ASP A 866 -13.34 1.61 48.68
C ASP A 866 -12.81 1.20 47.29
N ASP A 867 -11.81 1.93 46.77
CA ASP A 867 -11.19 1.75 45.46
C ASP A 867 -12.15 1.94 44.26
N MET A 868 -13.39 2.38 44.49
CA MET A 868 -14.42 2.61 43.47
C MET A 868 -14.67 4.10 43.26
N VAL A 869 -15.19 4.48 42.10
CA VAL A 869 -15.61 5.85 41.77
C VAL A 869 -17.11 6.04 41.97
N SER A 870 -17.48 7.24 42.43
CA SER A 870 -18.86 7.66 42.65
C SER A 870 -19.08 9.14 42.32
N SER A 871 -20.12 9.43 41.55
CA SER A 871 -20.56 10.80 41.21
C SER A 871 -20.92 11.66 42.43
N GLU A 872 -21.24 11.05 43.57
CA GLU A 872 -21.56 11.75 44.82
C GLU A 872 -20.34 12.45 45.44
N ARG A 873 -19.13 12.06 45.04
CA ARG A 873 -17.85 12.61 45.54
C ARG A 873 -17.33 13.79 44.72
N GLN A 874 -18.12 14.30 43.78
CA GLN A 874 -17.74 15.44 42.95
C GLN A 874 -17.51 16.70 43.78
N THR A 875 -16.46 17.45 43.46
CA THR A 875 -16.14 18.74 44.08
C THR A 875 -16.22 19.87 43.05
N PRO A 876 -16.49 21.13 43.49
CA PRO A 876 -16.44 22.28 42.59
C PRO A 876 -15.09 22.41 41.85
N GLU A 877 -13.98 22.05 42.52
CA GLU A 877 -12.64 22.08 41.94
C GLU A 877 -12.50 21.08 40.80
N LEU A 878 -13.03 19.86 40.95
CA LEU A 878 -13.04 18.86 39.89
C LEU A 878 -13.92 19.32 38.72
N MET A 879 -15.11 19.85 38.99
CA MET A 879 -16.00 20.35 37.93
C MET A 879 -15.32 21.45 37.09
N LYS A 880 -14.56 22.33 37.73
CA LYS A 880 -13.76 23.34 37.01
C LYS A 880 -12.68 22.70 36.13
N LYS A 881 -11.92 21.72 36.66
CA LYS A 881 -10.90 20.97 35.91
C LYS A 881 -11.47 20.17 34.73
N LEU A 882 -12.71 19.70 34.84
CA LEU A 882 -13.40 19.00 33.76
C LEU A 882 -13.82 19.92 32.61
N GLY A 883 -13.72 21.24 32.75
CA GLY A 883 -14.12 22.23 31.74
C GLY A 883 -15.50 22.86 31.99
N PHE A 884 -16.17 22.59 33.12
CA PHE A 884 -17.48 23.21 33.40
C PHE A 884 -17.39 24.70 33.75
N GLY A 885 -16.21 25.22 34.09
CA GLY A 885 -16.05 26.62 34.50
C GLY A 885 -16.93 26.94 35.72
N GLU A 886 -17.61 28.08 35.68
CA GLU A 886 -18.52 28.53 36.76
C GLU A 886 -19.97 27.98 36.61
N ARG A 887 -20.21 27.08 35.65
CA ARG A 887 -21.54 26.49 35.41
C ARG A 887 -21.97 25.67 36.63
N LYS A 888 -23.18 25.92 37.14
CA LYS A 888 -23.78 25.18 38.29
C LYS A 888 -24.37 23.83 37.88
N ILE A 889 -23.60 23.03 37.14
CA ILE A 889 -23.94 21.68 36.68
C ILE A 889 -23.32 20.65 37.65
N LYS A 890 -23.98 19.51 37.84
CA LYS A 890 -23.47 18.37 38.63
C LYS A 890 -23.45 17.12 37.76
N LEU A 891 -22.41 16.30 37.94
CA LEU A 891 -22.35 14.95 37.38
C LEU A 891 -23.47 14.09 37.97
N ARG A 892 -24.07 13.26 37.12
CA ARG A 892 -25.10 12.28 37.48
C ARG A 892 -25.01 11.08 36.55
N ASP A 893 -25.19 9.90 37.13
CA ASP A 893 -25.17 8.65 36.39
C ASP A 893 -26.45 8.50 35.56
N ILE A 894 -26.33 8.06 34.30
CA ILE A 894 -27.48 7.86 33.42
C ILE A 894 -27.72 6.38 33.09
N VAL A 895 -26.66 5.58 33.02
CA VAL A 895 -26.51 4.18 32.60
C VAL A 895 -27.02 3.87 31.20
N ASP A 896 -28.24 4.30 30.91
CA ASP A 896 -28.86 4.19 29.59
C ASP A 896 -29.98 5.23 29.40
N TRP A 897 -30.39 5.40 28.15
CA TRP A 897 -31.30 6.43 27.70
C TRP A 897 -32.42 5.91 26.78
N PRO A 898 -33.70 6.31 26.97
CA PRO A 898 -34.22 7.19 28.02
C PRO A 898 -34.55 6.47 29.33
N SER A 899 -34.75 7.25 30.41
CA SER A 899 -35.23 6.72 31.69
C SER A 899 -36.71 6.32 31.64
N ALA A 900 -37.15 5.51 32.59
CA ALA A 900 -38.60 5.33 32.83
C ALA A 900 -39.26 6.66 33.20
N ASN A 901 -40.55 6.79 32.90
CA ASN A 901 -41.35 8.01 33.14
C ASN A 901 -40.74 9.27 32.49
N TRP A 902 -40.04 9.12 31.36
CA TRP A 902 -39.35 10.22 30.70
C TRP A 902 -40.31 11.37 30.37
N GLN A 903 -39.93 12.60 30.72
CA GLN A 903 -40.76 13.81 30.62
C GLN A 903 -42.14 13.69 31.29
N GLY A 904 -42.26 12.85 32.31
CA GLY A 904 -43.52 12.62 33.03
C GLY A 904 -44.51 11.73 32.28
N ASN A 905 -44.10 11.07 31.19
CA ASN A 905 -44.94 10.12 30.48
C ASN A 905 -44.83 8.71 31.12
N PRO A 906 -45.85 8.23 31.85
CA PRO A 906 -45.81 6.94 32.52
C PRO A 906 -45.82 5.74 31.55
N GLU A 907 -46.13 5.95 30.27
CA GLU A 907 -46.10 4.89 29.25
C GLU A 907 -44.66 4.58 28.79
N VAL A 908 -43.70 5.48 29.05
CA VAL A 908 -42.29 5.24 28.75
C VAL A 908 -41.70 4.35 29.84
N THR A 909 -41.52 3.07 29.52
CA THR A 909 -40.95 2.07 30.44
C THR A 909 -39.45 2.24 30.71
N GLY A 910 -38.77 3.06 29.89
CA GLY A 910 -37.32 3.26 29.95
C GLY A 910 -36.52 2.10 29.34
N GLU A 911 -35.23 2.35 29.12
CA GLU A 911 -34.29 1.40 28.49
C GLU A 911 -33.19 0.90 29.45
N ARG A 912 -33.38 1.08 30.75
CA ARG A 912 -32.37 0.74 31.78
C ARG A 912 -32.52 -0.67 32.34
N ASP A 913 -33.42 -1.48 31.80
CA ASP A 913 -33.75 -2.80 32.35
C ASP A 913 -34.07 -2.78 33.87
N GLY A 914 -34.70 -1.69 34.36
CA GLY A 914 -34.98 -1.53 35.79
C GLY A 914 -33.78 -1.18 36.68
N PHE A 915 -32.66 -0.71 36.10
CA PHE A 915 -31.42 -0.41 36.82
C PHE A 915 -31.62 0.34 38.15
N VAL A 916 -31.06 -0.21 39.22
CA VAL A 916 -31.08 0.39 40.57
C VAL A 916 -29.82 1.22 40.79
N PHE A 917 -29.99 2.54 40.81
CA PHE A 917 -28.89 3.49 41.01
C PHE A 917 -28.39 3.45 42.47
N MET A 918 -27.10 3.17 42.62
CA MET A 918 -26.37 3.23 43.88
C MET A 918 -25.17 4.17 43.76
N PRO A 919 -24.68 4.74 44.88
CA PRO A 919 -23.47 5.56 44.87
C PRO A 919 -22.28 4.87 44.17
N ASN A 920 -22.08 3.59 44.49
CA ASN A 920 -21.14 2.70 43.79
C ASN A 920 -21.94 1.75 42.90
N ASN A 921 -21.95 2.00 41.59
CA ASN A 921 -22.61 1.13 40.61
C ASN A 921 -21.61 0.46 39.66
N THR A 922 -22.04 -0.67 39.08
CA THR A 922 -21.21 -1.57 38.28
C THR A 922 -20.78 -0.96 36.95
N VAL A 923 -21.63 -0.15 36.31
CA VAL A 923 -21.38 0.40 34.97
C VAL A 923 -20.26 1.44 35.00
N ILE A 924 -20.37 2.45 35.86
CA ILE A 924 -19.35 3.52 35.97
C ILE A 924 -18.00 2.92 36.35
N ASN A 925 -17.97 1.97 37.29
CA ASN A 925 -16.72 1.36 37.75
C ASN A 925 -16.10 0.39 36.71
N ALA A 926 -16.90 -0.24 35.85
CA ALA A 926 -16.39 -1.01 34.72
C ALA A 926 -15.72 -0.10 33.66
N MET A 927 -16.31 1.06 33.38
CA MET A 927 -15.71 2.06 32.49
C MET A 927 -14.44 2.68 33.09
N PHE A 928 -14.46 2.97 34.39
CA PHE A 928 -13.28 3.46 35.11
C PHE A 928 -12.12 2.46 35.05
N TYR A 929 -12.40 1.15 35.23
CA TYR A 929 -11.41 0.10 35.01
C TYR A 929 -10.78 0.16 33.61
N GLY A 930 -11.61 0.32 32.57
CA GLY A 930 -11.14 0.50 31.19
C GLY A 930 -10.25 1.74 31.02
N ASN A 931 -10.67 2.87 31.58
CA ASN A 931 -9.93 4.13 31.53
C ASN A 931 -8.56 4.04 32.20
N MET A 932 -8.46 3.39 33.37
CA MET A 932 -7.17 3.21 34.05
C MET A 932 -6.21 2.33 33.23
N ARG A 933 -6.71 1.31 32.51
CA ARG A 933 -5.86 0.53 31.59
C ARG A 933 -5.34 1.36 30.43
N ILE A 934 -6.17 2.24 29.88
CA ILE A 934 -5.80 3.15 28.80
C ILE A 934 -4.77 4.16 29.28
N MET A 935 -4.99 4.80 30.43
CA MET A 935 -4.05 5.77 30.97
C MET A 935 -2.70 5.13 31.32
N ALA A 936 -2.70 3.88 31.81
CA ALA A 936 -1.47 3.12 31.99
C ALA A 936 -0.70 2.93 30.67
N GLU A 937 -1.40 2.63 29.58
CA GLU A 937 -0.80 2.49 28.26
C GLU A 937 -0.25 3.83 27.73
N PHE A 938 -1.02 4.90 27.81
CA PHE A 938 -0.58 6.25 27.43
C PHE A 938 0.63 6.70 28.24
N ALA A 939 0.64 6.45 29.55
CA ALA A 939 1.78 6.73 30.40
C ALA A 939 3.03 5.96 29.93
N ARG A 940 2.90 4.68 29.56
CA ARG A 940 4.03 3.90 28.98
C ARG A 940 4.52 4.49 27.66
N VAL A 941 3.60 4.87 26.77
CA VAL A 941 3.92 5.44 25.45
C VAL A 941 4.66 6.78 25.60
N LEU A 942 4.30 7.61 26.57
CA LEU A 942 4.98 8.86 26.88
C LEU A 942 6.22 8.71 27.78
N GLY A 943 6.59 7.49 28.17
CA GLY A 943 7.72 7.23 29.07
C GLY A 943 7.51 7.65 30.53
N LYS A 944 6.26 7.88 30.96
CA LYS A 944 5.87 8.23 32.34
C LYS A 944 5.67 6.97 33.18
N THR A 945 6.77 6.32 33.59
CA THR A 945 6.74 5.00 34.23
C THR A 945 5.99 4.95 35.58
N ASP A 946 6.08 6.00 36.39
CA ASP A 946 5.42 6.04 37.71
C ASP A 946 3.90 6.15 37.56
N ASP A 947 3.44 7.02 36.65
CA ASP A 947 2.02 7.13 36.29
C ASP A 947 1.49 5.79 35.75
N ALA A 948 2.26 5.13 34.87
CA ALA A 948 1.87 3.84 34.33
C ALA A 948 1.62 2.81 35.45
N LEU A 949 2.51 2.74 36.43
CA LEU A 949 2.38 1.84 37.57
C LEU A 949 1.17 2.22 38.46
N ASP A 950 0.96 3.51 38.72
CA ASP A 950 -0.19 3.97 39.52
C ASP A 950 -1.53 3.59 38.85
N PHE A 951 -1.65 3.84 37.54
CA PHE A 951 -2.84 3.49 36.78
C PHE A 951 -3.07 1.98 36.71
N GLU A 952 -2.02 1.17 36.53
CA GLU A 952 -2.12 -0.29 36.57
C GLU A 952 -2.59 -0.78 37.95
N LEU A 953 -2.05 -0.21 39.03
CA LEU A 953 -2.46 -0.54 40.39
C LEU A 953 -3.92 -0.16 40.65
N ARG A 954 -4.37 1.02 40.21
CA ARG A 954 -5.77 1.46 40.31
C ARG A 954 -6.70 0.56 39.53
N ALA A 955 -6.34 0.17 38.31
CA ALA A 955 -7.11 -0.77 37.50
C ALA A 955 -7.29 -2.11 38.24
N LEU A 956 -6.22 -2.64 38.85
CA LEU A 956 -6.29 -3.87 39.63
C LEU A 956 -7.14 -3.73 40.89
N ARG A 957 -7.04 -2.60 41.59
CA ARG A 957 -7.81 -2.28 42.79
C ARG A 957 -9.31 -2.19 42.50
N VAL A 958 -9.73 -1.40 41.51
CA VAL A 958 -11.15 -1.31 41.15
C VAL A 958 -11.68 -2.64 40.62
N LYS A 959 -10.92 -3.37 39.79
CA LYS A 959 -11.30 -4.71 39.33
C LYS A 959 -11.54 -5.66 40.50
N ARG A 960 -10.70 -5.60 41.52
CA ARG A 960 -10.86 -6.41 42.74
C ARG A 960 -12.08 -5.96 43.54
N ALA A 961 -12.26 -4.65 43.74
CA ALA A 961 -13.39 -4.10 44.48
C ALA A 961 -14.72 -4.53 43.86
N VAL A 962 -14.94 -4.22 42.58
CA VAL A 962 -16.16 -4.58 41.83
C VAL A 962 -16.42 -6.08 41.85
N ASN A 963 -15.40 -6.92 41.63
CA ASN A 963 -15.57 -8.38 41.64
C ASN A 963 -15.85 -8.98 43.02
N ASN A 964 -15.55 -8.27 44.10
CA ASN A 964 -15.84 -8.72 45.46
C ASN A 964 -17.20 -8.24 45.95
N THR A 965 -17.64 -7.07 45.53
CA THR A 965 -18.89 -6.44 46.00
C THR A 965 -20.07 -6.68 45.06
N MET A 966 -19.87 -6.67 43.75
CA MET A 966 -20.95 -6.64 42.76
C MET A 966 -21.15 -7.97 42.01
N LEU A 967 -20.15 -8.86 41.95
CA LEU A 967 -20.30 -10.19 41.35
C LEU A 967 -20.95 -11.17 42.33
N ASP A 968 -22.21 -11.54 42.09
CA ASP A 968 -22.85 -12.62 42.84
C ASP A 968 -22.31 -13.96 42.34
N ARG A 969 -21.36 -14.54 43.08
CA ARG A 969 -20.70 -15.80 42.73
C ARG A 969 -21.64 -17.02 42.73
N LYS A 970 -22.77 -16.97 43.44
CA LYS A 970 -23.76 -18.05 43.44
C LYS A 970 -24.64 -17.99 42.19
N LYS A 971 -25.05 -16.78 41.81
CA LYS A 971 -25.88 -16.56 40.61
C LYS A 971 -25.05 -16.55 39.32
N GLY A 972 -23.77 -16.19 39.42
CA GLY A 972 -22.81 -16.18 38.31
C GLY A 972 -22.87 -14.92 37.44
N TYR A 973 -23.43 -13.82 37.96
CA TYR A 973 -23.60 -12.53 37.26
C TYR A 973 -23.56 -11.35 38.24
N TYR A 974 -23.43 -10.13 37.71
CA TYR A 974 -23.28 -8.90 38.49
C TYR A 974 -24.62 -8.30 38.88
N VAL A 975 -24.70 -7.71 40.07
CA VAL A 975 -25.79 -6.81 40.49
C VAL A 975 -25.51 -5.38 40.03
N ASP A 976 -26.52 -4.50 40.06
CA ASP A 976 -26.41 -3.13 39.53
C ASP A 976 -25.44 -2.24 40.29
N GLY A 977 -25.35 -2.45 41.60
CA GLY A 977 -24.46 -1.71 42.46
C GLY A 977 -24.38 -2.31 43.85
N GLU A 978 -23.47 -1.77 44.65
CA GLU A 978 -23.21 -2.23 46.00
C GLU A 978 -24.48 -2.19 46.87
N GLY A 979 -24.84 -3.34 47.48
CA GLY A 979 -25.99 -3.46 48.36
C GLY A 979 -27.34 -3.70 47.68
N THR A 980 -27.37 -3.90 46.36
CA THR A 980 -28.60 -4.23 45.61
C THR A 980 -28.71 -5.73 45.33
N ASP A 981 -29.96 -6.22 45.23
CA ASP A 981 -30.26 -7.58 44.76
C ASP A 981 -30.65 -7.64 43.27
N HIS A 982 -30.88 -6.46 42.66
CA HIS A 982 -31.27 -6.33 41.26
C HIS A 982 -30.05 -6.49 40.34
N SER A 983 -30.28 -7.11 39.20
CA SER A 983 -29.29 -7.30 38.15
C SER A 983 -29.96 -6.90 36.84
N SER A 984 -29.33 -5.97 36.13
CA SER A 984 -29.69 -5.52 34.80
C SER A 984 -28.77 -6.12 33.75
N ILE A 985 -29.19 -6.03 32.49
CA ILE A 985 -28.30 -6.30 31.35
C ILE A 985 -27.06 -5.38 31.36
N HIS A 986 -27.20 -4.10 31.74
CA HIS A 986 -26.12 -3.11 31.77
C HIS A 986 -25.02 -3.47 32.74
N ALA A 987 -25.39 -3.89 33.95
CA ALA A 987 -24.45 -4.35 34.97
C ALA A 987 -23.62 -5.57 34.53
N ASN A 988 -24.02 -6.26 33.47
CA ASN A 988 -23.35 -7.46 32.98
C ASN A 988 -22.62 -7.24 31.65
N MET A 989 -23.19 -6.46 30.73
CA MET A 989 -22.57 -6.19 29.43
C MET A 989 -21.33 -5.29 29.55
N PHE A 990 -21.36 -4.26 30.40
CA PHE A 990 -20.22 -3.36 30.58
C PHE A 990 -18.99 -4.06 31.18
N PRO A 991 -19.09 -4.78 32.34
CA PRO A 991 -17.95 -5.54 32.83
C PRO A 991 -17.37 -6.52 31.82
N LEU A 992 -18.22 -7.13 30.97
CA LEU A 992 -17.76 -8.09 29.98
C LEU A 992 -17.04 -7.40 28.82
N ALA A 993 -17.60 -6.32 28.27
CA ALA A 993 -17.00 -5.53 27.20
C ALA A 993 -15.64 -4.92 27.60
N PHE A 994 -15.49 -4.48 28.86
CA PHE A 994 -14.24 -3.90 29.37
C PHE A 994 -13.23 -4.94 29.91
N GLY A 995 -13.57 -6.24 29.90
CA GLY A 995 -12.67 -7.31 30.38
C GLY A 995 -12.51 -7.39 31.91
N LEU A 996 -13.50 -6.90 32.65
CA LEU A 996 -13.55 -6.94 34.11
C LEU A 996 -13.97 -8.32 34.64
N VAL A 997 -14.81 -9.04 33.87
CA VAL A 997 -15.33 -10.38 34.23
C VAL A 997 -14.23 -11.43 34.30
N PRO A 998 -14.10 -12.18 35.41
CA PRO A 998 -13.17 -13.31 35.48
C PRO A 998 -13.55 -14.42 34.48
N ASP A 999 -12.54 -15.07 33.87
CA ASP A 999 -12.76 -16.05 32.79
C ASP A 999 -13.75 -17.17 33.16
N ALA A 1000 -13.74 -17.62 34.42
CA ALA A 1000 -14.66 -18.65 34.92
C ALA A 1000 -16.15 -18.25 34.86
N TYR A 1001 -16.47 -16.96 34.81
CA TYR A 1001 -17.84 -16.42 34.79
C TYR A 1001 -18.24 -15.81 33.45
N LYS A 1002 -17.33 -15.67 32.47
CA LYS A 1002 -17.66 -15.09 31.15
C LYS A 1002 -18.87 -15.80 30.50
N LYS A 1003 -18.93 -17.13 30.59
CA LYS A 1003 -20.06 -17.90 30.06
C LYS A 1003 -21.36 -17.63 30.82
N SER A 1004 -21.36 -17.67 32.15
CA SER A 1004 -22.58 -17.46 32.93
C SER A 1004 -23.12 -16.03 32.81
N VAL A 1005 -22.23 -15.04 32.76
CA VAL A 1005 -22.58 -13.64 32.48
C VAL A 1005 -23.16 -13.50 31.07
N GLY A 1006 -22.54 -14.13 30.06
CA GLY A 1006 -23.07 -14.14 28.70
C GLY A 1006 -24.46 -14.78 28.59
N GLU A 1007 -24.70 -15.92 29.27
CA GLU A 1007 -26.02 -16.57 29.28
C GLU A 1007 -27.06 -15.71 30.00
N TYR A 1008 -26.66 -15.00 31.05
CA TYR A 1008 -27.52 -14.01 31.70
C TYR A 1008 -27.89 -12.88 30.74
N ILE A 1009 -26.91 -12.27 30.06
CA ILE A 1009 -27.15 -11.24 29.03
C ILE A 1009 -28.12 -11.75 27.96
N LYS A 1010 -27.87 -12.95 27.43
CA LYS A 1010 -28.74 -13.60 26.45
C LYS A 1010 -30.18 -13.76 26.95
N SER A 1011 -30.37 -14.10 28.23
CA SER A 1011 -31.70 -14.25 28.84
C SER A 1011 -32.50 -12.94 28.92
N ARG A 1012 -31.83 -11.77 28.86
CA ARG A 1012 -32.47 -10.45 28.88
C ARG A 1012 -32.85 -9.93 27.49
N GLY A 1013 -32.28 -10.47 26.41
CA GLY A 1013 -32.50 -9.95 25.06
C GLY A 1013 -31.86 -8.57 24.84
N MET A 1014 -32.43 -7.77 23.93
CA MET A 1014 -32.03 -6.37 23.70
C MET A 1014 -32.72 -5.43 24.72
N ALA A 1015 -32.53 -5.65 26.01
CA ALA A 1015 -33.16 -4.84 27.07
C ALA A 1015 -32.39 -3.52 27.35
N CYS A 1016 -31.83 -2.90 26.32
CA CYS A 1016 -31.08 -1.66 26.39
C CYS A 1016 -31.43 -0.76 25.20
N SER A 1017 -31.01 0.49 25.24
CA SER A 1017 -31.18 1.43 24.14
C SER A 1017 -30.20 1.15 23.00
N VAL A 1018 -30.30 1.98 21.95
CA VAL A 1018 -29.34 2.00 20.84
C VAL A 1018 -27.92 2.40 21.30
N TYR A 1019 -27.77 3.19 22.37
CA TYR A 1019 -26.47 3.46 23.00
C TYR A 1019 -25.93 2.22 23.70
N GLY A 1020 -26.75 1.57 24.54
CA GLY A 1020 -26.37 0.33 25.23
C GLY A 1020 -26.04 -0.82 24.27
N ALA A 1021 -26.59 -0.80 23.05
CA ALA A 1021 -26.39 -1.82 22.03
C ALA A 1021 -24.91 -1.98 21.64
N GLN A 1022 -24.10 -0.91 21.66
CA GLN A 1022 -22.65 -1.00 21.38
C GLN A 1022 -21.99 -2.03 22.31
N TYR A 1023 -22.16 -1.82 23.61
CA TYR A 1023 -21.54 -2.63 24.65
C TYR A 1023 -22.18 -4.01 24.76
N LEU A 1024 -23.49 -4.12 24.49
CA LEU A 1024 -24.17 -5.41 24.39
C LEU A 1024 -23.55 -6.28 23.30
N MET A 1025 -23.37 -5.74 22.10
CA MET A 1025 -22.82 -6.48 20.98
C MET A 1025 -21.37 -6.90 21.25
N GLU A 1026 -20.53 -5.99 21.77
CA GLU A 1026 -19.15 -6.32 22.17
C GLU A 1026 -19.11 -7.44 23.24
N ALA A 1027 -20.00 -7.37 24.24
CA ALA A 1027 -20.13 -8.39 25.28
C ALA A 1027 -20.56 -9.76 24.73
N ILE A 1028 -21.52 -9.80 23.80
CA ILE A 1028 -21.99 -11.04 23.15
C ILE A 1028 -20.86 -11.73 22.41
N TYR A 1029 -20.11 -11.00 21.59
CA TYR A 1029 -18.98 -11.58 20.83
C TYR A 1029 -17.83 -11.99 21.74
N GLU A 1030 -17.52 -11.23 22.78
CA GLU A 1030 -16.49 -11.59 23.76
C GLU A 1030 -16.88 -12.83 24.60
N SER A 1031 -18.18 -13.06 24.80
CA SER A 1031 -18.69 -14.29 25.42
C SER A 1031 -18.66 -15.53 24.49
N GLY A 1032 -18.34 -15.32 23.21
CA GLY A 1032 -18.30 -16.38 22.18
C GLY A 1032 -19.68 -16.84 21.70
N MET A 1033 -20.69 -15.98 21.80
CA MET A 1033 -22.07 -16.25 21.37
C MET A 1033 -22.33 -15.76 19.94
N ASP A 1034 -21.44 -16.15 19.03
CA ASP A 1034 -21.34 -15.64 17.65
C ASP A 1034 -22.69 -15.71 16.88
N GLU A 1035 -23.37 -16.85 16.97
CA GLU A 1035 -24.69 -17.05 16.32
C GLU A 1035 -25.77 -16.13 16.90
N TYR A 1036 -25.76 -15.90 18.21
CA TYR A 1036 -26.74 -15.02 18.85
C TYR A 1036 -26.50 -13.55 18.47
N GLY A 1037 -25.24 -13.13 18.37
CA GLY A 1037 -24.89 -11.79 17.87
C GLY A 1037 -25.38 -11.56 16.43
N LEU A 1038 -25.16 -12.54 15.54
CA LEU A 1038 -25.68 -12.50 14.18
C LEU A 1038 -27.21 -12.41 14.14
N GLN A 1039 -27.89 -13.26 14.92
CA GLN A 1039 -29.35 -13.25 15.02
C GLN A 1039 -29.91 -11.92 15.54
N MET A 1040 -29.23 -11.32 16.52
CA MET A 1040 -29.63 -10.02 17.09
C MET A 1040 -29.48 -8.89 16.08
N MET A 1041 -28.40 -8.87 15.29
CA MET A 1041 -28.24 -7.88 14.22
C MET A 1041 -29.25 -8.09 13.09
N ALA A 1042 -29.57 -9.34 12.72
CA ALA A 1042 -30.47 -9.64 11.61
C ALA A 1042 -31.94 -9.85 12.02
N ASP A 1043 -32.34 -9.49 13.24
CA ASP A 1043 -33.72 -9.65 13.71
C ASP A 1043 -34.68 -8.72 12.96
N THR A 1044 -35.78 -9.29 12.46
CA THR A 1044 -36.87 -8.57 11.78
C THR A 1044 -38.19 -8.61 12.55
N VAL A 1045 -38.28 -9.39 13.62
CA VAL A 1045 -39.54 -9.69 14.33
C VAL A 1045 -39.78 -8.68 15.45
N GLY A 1046 -38.77 -8.38 16.26
CA GLY A 1046 -38.88 -7.45 17.37
C GLY A 1046 -39.08 -5.98 16.95
N ASP A 1047 -39.23 -5.12 17.96
CA ASP A 1047 -39.24 -3.66 17.85
C ASP A 1047 -37.96 -3.01 18.40
N ARG A 1048 -37.06 -3.76 19.05
CA ARG A 1048 -35.70 -3.34 19.43
C ARG A 1048 -34.64 -3.97 18.53
N ASN A 1049 -34.65 -3.57 17.26
CA ASN A 1049 -33.66 -3.98 16.27
C ASN A 1049 -33.52 -2.91 15.19
N TRP A 1050 -32.44 -2.97 14.42
CA TRP A 1050 -32.16 -2.01 13.35
C TRP A 1050 -33.12 -2.14 12.16
N TYR A 1051 -33.66 -3.34 11.90
CA TYR A 1051 -34.66 -3.51 10.86
C TYR A 1051 -35.96 -2.75 11.16
N ASN A 1052 -36.30 -2.56 12.45
CA ASN A 1052 -37.44 -1.72 12.84
C ASN A 1052 -37.25 -0.28 12.35
N MET A 1053 -36.04 0.27 12.42
CA MET A 1053 -35.75 1.62 11.91
C MET A 1053 -36.03 1.75 10.41
N ILE A 1054 -35.66 0.72 9.63
CA ILE A 1054 -35.95 0.62 8.20
C ILE A 1054 -37.45 0.51 7.96
N ARG A 1055 -38.13 -0.34 8.75
CA ARG A 1055 -39.58 -0.54 8.69
C ARG A 1055 -40.38 0.71 9.04
N GLU A 1056 -39.89 1.54 9.96
CA GLU A 1056 -40.47 2.86 10.25
C GLU A 1056 -40.33 3.84 9.07
N GLY A 1057 -39.41 3.57 8.14
CA GLY A 1057 -39.22 4.33 6.91
C GLY A 1057 -37.99 5.24 6.92
N SER A 1058 -37.18 5.20 7.98
CA SER A 1058 -35.94 5.98 8.05
C SER A 1058 -34.84 5.36 7.18
N THR A 1059 -33.94 6.22 6.70
CA THR A 1059 -32.72 5.81 6.00
C THR A 1059 -31.46 6.32 6.71
N VAL A 1060 -31.62 6.89 7.90
CA VAL A 1060 -30.58 7.21 8.86
C VAL A 1060 -31.04 6.57 10.18
N THR A 1061 -30.11 6.19 11.03
CA THR A 1061 -30.43 5.54 12.30
C THR A 1061 -31.21 6.47 13.24
N LEU A 1062 -32.03 5.87 14.10
CA LEU A 1062 -32.92 6.60 15.01
C LEU A 1062 -32.24 6.90 16.36
N GLU A 1063 -32.72 7.92 17.07
CA GLU A 1063 -32.26 8.24 18.44
C GLU A 1063 -32.65 7.14 19.45
N ALA A 1064 -33.74 6.41 19.21
CA ALA A 1064 -34.17 5.28 20.02
C ALA A 1064 -34.74 4.18 19.10
N TRP A 1065 -35.01 2.99 19.63
CA TRP A 1065 -35.54 1.88 18.82
C TRP A 1065 -36.85 2.17 18.09
N GLY A 1066 -37.64 3.13 18.59
CA GLY A 1066 -38.87 3.61 17.96
C GLY A 1066 -39.71 4.47 18.91
N PHE A 1067 -40.85 4.97 18.40
CA PHE A 1067 -41.74 5.89 19.14
C PHE A 1067 -42.28 5.35 20.46
N LYS A 1068 -42.46 4.03 20.55
CA LYS A 1068 -42.87 3.33 21.77
C LYS A 1068 -41.93 3.60 22.94
N TYR A 1069 -40.63 3.71 22.65
CA TYR A 1069 -39.59 3.86 23.67
C TYR A 1069 -39.25 5.32 23.95
N LYS A 1070 -39.34 6.16 22.93
CA LYS A 1070 -39.10 7.60 23.05
C LYS A 1070 -40.08 8.36 22.15
N PRO A 1071 -41.20 8.87 22.68
CA PRO A 1071 -42.22 9.55 21.89
C PRO A 1071 -41.74 10.83 21.18
N ASN A 1072 -40.60 11.39 21.63
CA ASN A 1072 -39.96 12.55 21.03
C ASN A 1072 -38.62 12.24 20.35
N LEU A 1073 -38.44 11.04 19.79
CA LEU A 1073 -37.19 10.70 19.12
C LEU A 1073 -36.90 11.57 17.89
N ASP A 1074 -35.61 11.66 17.55
CA ASP A 1074 -35.10 12.15 16.27
C ASP A 1074 -34.86 10.99 15.29
N TRP A 1075 -35.06 11.23 13.99
CA TRP A 1075 -34.95 10.22 12.92
C TRP A 1075 -33.58 10.19 12.20
N ASN A 1076 -32.68 11.08 12.61
CA ASN A 1076 -31.38 11.30 11.96
C ASN A 1076 -30.21 11.29 12.97
N HIS A 1077 -30.15 10.26 13.82
CA HIS A 1077 -29.24 10.16 14.95
C HIS A 1077 -28.18 9.05 14.78
N ALA A 1078 -26.92 9.43 14.84
CA ALA A 1078 -25.80 8.59 14.41
C ALA A 1078 -25.43 7.46 15.39
N TRP A 1079 -25.65 7.66 16.69
CA TRP A 1079 -25.29 6.68 17.72
C TRP A 1079 -25.97 5.31 17.56
N GLY A 1080 -27.04 5.21 16.76
CA GLY A 1080 -27.73 3.96 16.47
C GLY A 1080 -27.02 3.12 15.41
N ALA A 1081 -25.98 3.65 14.77
CA ALA A 1081 -25.22 3.01 13.69
C ALA A 1081 -24.20 1.97 14.16
N VAL A 1082 -24.37 1.42 15.37
CA VAL A 1082 -23.50 0.39 15.99
C VAL A 1082 -23.09 -0.75 15.03
N PRO A 1083 -23.97 -1.33 14.19
CA PRO A 1083 -23.57 -2.37 13.24
C PRO A 1083 -22.44 -1.96 12.31
N ALA A 1084 -22.25 -0.66 12.08
CA ALA A 1084 -21.18 -0.17 11.23
C ALA A 1084 -19.77 -0.45 11.75
N ASN A 1085 -19.60 -0.53 13.07
CA ASN A 1085 -18.33 -0.96 13.66
C ASN A 1085 -18.36 -2.42 14.13
N ILE A 1086 -19.51 -2.95 14.54
CA ILE A 1086 -19.63 -4.33 15.01
C ILE A 1086 -19.38 -5.35 13.89
N ILE A 1087 -19.86 -5.09 12.66
CA ILE A 1087 -19.63 -5.98 11.52
C ILE A 1087 -18.13 -6.12 11.21
N PRO A 1088 -17.35 -5.03 11.03
CA PRO A 1088 -15.90 -5.11 10.86
C PRO A 1088 -15.16 -5.66 12.09
N ARG A 1089 -15.39 -5.07 13.28
CA ARG A 1089 -14.57 -5.32 14.47
C ARG A 1089 -14.89 -6.63 15.18
N GLN A 1090 -16.13 -7.09 15.14
CA GLN A 1090 -16.58 -8.24 15.93
C GLN A 1090 -17.02 -9.42 15.04
N LEU A 1091 -17.92 -9.20 14.07
CA LEU A 1091 -18.39 -10.27 13.17
C LEU A 1091 -17.24 -10.80 12.30
N TRP A 1092 -16.50 -9.92 11.64
CA TRP A 1092 -15.28 -10.27 10.91
C TRP A 1092 -14.03 -10.30 11.80
N GLY A 1093 -14.09 -9.63 12.96
CA GLY A 1093 -13.03 -9.67 13.95
C GLY A 1093 -11.78 -8.87 13.56
N ILE A 1094 -11.89 -7.91 12.63
CA ILE A 1094 -10.77 -7.12 12.10
C ILE A 1094 -10.57 -5.90 13.01
N GLN A 1095 -9.47 -5.88 13.75
CA GLN A 1095 -9.14 -4.82 14.71
C GLN A 1095 -7.62 -4.56 14.75
N PRO A 1096 -7.16 -3.36 15.12
CA PRO A 1096 -5.74 -3.13 15.35
C PRO A 1096 -5.29 -3.91 16.60
N LYS A 1097 -4.26 -4.75 16.47
CA LYS A 1097 -3.60 -5.38 17.62
C LYS A 1097 -2.50 -4.47 18.18
N THR A 1098 -1.79 -3.81 17.27
CA THR A 1098 -0.85 -2.75 17.60
C THR A 1098 -1.35 -1.43 17.00
N PRO A 1099 -0.95 -0.28 17.58
CA PRO A 1099 -1.27 1.03 17.03
C PRO A 1099 -0.92 1.16 15.54
N GLY A 1100 -1.79 1.81 14.77
CA GLY A 1100 -1.62 2.02 13.33
C GLY A 1100 -1.64 0.75 12.49
N TYR A 1101 -2.25 -0.33 12.98
CA TYR A 1101 -2.33 -1.63 12.30
C TYR A 1101 -0.96 -2.20 11.85
N GLY A 1102 0.12 -1.98 12.61
CA GLY A 1102 1.37 -2.73 12.37
C GLY A 1102 1.12 -4.26 12.41
N ILE A 1103 0.30 -4.69 13.37
CA ILE A 1103 -0.30 -6.01 13.46
C ILE A 1103 -1.82 -5.85 13.58
N ALA A 1104 -2.58 -6.51 12.70
CA ALA A 1104 -4.03 -6.65 12.82
C ALA A 1104 -4.41 -7.93 13.59
N THR A 1105 -5.52 -7.93 14.31
CA THR A 1105 -6.22 -9.16 14.70
C THR A 1105 -7.31 -9.45 13.69
N ILE A 1106 -7.49 -10.71 13.30
CA ILE A 1106 -8.60 -11.19 12.49
C ILE A 1106 -9.20 -12.42 13.17
N ARG A 1107 -10.39 -12.25 13.77
CA ARG A 1107 -11.09 -13.30 14.53
C ARG A 1107 -12.53 -13.47 14.02
N PRO A 1108 -12.75 -14.14 12.87
CA PRO A 1108 -14.08 -14.23 12.28
C PRO A 1108 -15.06 -15.01 13.19
N ALA A 1109 -16.21 -14.40 13.46
CA ALA A 1109 -17.31 -14.91 14.27
C ALA A 1109 -18.62 -14.93 13.45
N LEU A 1110 -18.56 -15.52 12.25
CA LEU A 1110 -19.55 -15.36 11.18
C LEU A 1110 -20.90 -16.09 11.40
N GLY A 1111 -21.08 -16.81 12.52
CA GLY A 1111 -22.29 -17.56 12.83
C GLY A 1111 -22.70 -18.52 11.71
N SER A 1112 -23.97 -18.43 11.28
CA SER A 1112 -24.58 -19.29 10.28
C SER A 1112 -24.41 -18.84 8.82
N LEU A 1113 -23.77 -17.68 8.56
CA LEU A 1113 -23.52 -17.16 7.22
C LEU A 1113 -22.80 -18.18 6.33
N LYS A 1114 -23.14 -18.22 5.04
CA LYS A 1114 -22.50 -19.09 4.04
C LYS A 1114 -21.59 -18.34 3.11
N LYS A 1115 -21.82 -17.05 2.91
CA LYS A 1115 -20.98 -16.23 2.03
C LYS A 1115 -20.95 -14.80 2.55
N THR A 1116 -19.76 -14.21 2.66
CA THR A 1116 -19.63 -12.78 2.96
C THR A 1116 -18.32 -12.23 2.43
N SER A 1117 -18.33 -10.95 2.05
CA SER A 1117 -17.13 -10.18 1.75
C SER A 1117 -17.12 -8.87 2.55
N ILE A 1118 -15.93 -8.40 2.89
CA ILE A 1118 -15.71 -7.13 3.58
C ILE A 1118 -14.46 -6.43 3.05
N LYS A 1119 -14.49 -5.10 3.06
CA LYS A 1119 -13.35 -4.22 2.87
C LYS A 1119 -13.31 -3.27 4.06
N VAL A 1120 -12.26 -3.35 4.87
CA VAL A 1120 -12.05 -2.50 6.05
C VAL A 1120 -10.92 -1.52 5.74
N PRO A 1121 -11.17 -0.21 5.72
CA PRO A 1121 -10.15 0.78 5.43
C PRO A 1121 -9.14 0.92 6.58
N THR A 1122 -7.86 1.11 6.26
CA THR A 1122 -6.79 1.47 7.22
C THR A 1122 -5.81 2.45 6.57
N LEU A 1123 -4.96 3.12 7.35
CA LEU A 1123 -3.91 4.01 6.82
C LEU A 1123 -2.83 3.26 6.01
N ARG A 1124 -2.65 1.95 6.23
CA ARG A 1124 -1.71 1.09 5.47
C ARG A 1124 -2.30 0.57 4.16
N GLY A 1125 -3.59 0.83 3.91
CA GLY A 1125 -4.36 0.20 2.85
C GLY A 1125 -5.46 -0.71 3.40
N PRO A 1126 -6.46 -1.09 2.59
CA PRO A 1126 -7.60 -1.86 3.08
C PRO A 1126 -7.24 -3.31 3.38
N ILE A 1127 -7.81 -3.86 4.45
CA ILE A 1127 -7.87 -5.31 4.67
C ILE A 1127 -9.13 -5.80 3.94
N ILE A 1128 -8.96 -6.77 3.03
CA ILE A 1128 -10.07 -7.35 2.26
C ILE A 1128 -10.28 -8.78 2.71
N GLY A 1129 -11.50 -9.13 3.08
CA GLY A 1129 -11.88 -10.49 3.49
C GLY A 1129 -13.00 -11.04 2.63
N GLU A 1130 -12.87 -12.30 2.24
CA GLU A 1130 -13.95 -13.09 1.62
C GLU A 1130 -14.06 -14.43 2.35
N TYR A 1131 -15.28 -14.88 2.58
CA TYR A 1131 -15.57 -16.16 3.19
C TYR A 1131 -16.62 -16.91 2.38
N GLU A 1132 -16.38 -18.20 2.20
CA GLU A 1132 -17.31 -19.11 1.55
C GLU A 1132 -17.38 -20.45 2.29
N TYR A 1133 -18.58 -20.81 2.72
CA TYR A 1133 -18.92 -22.16 3.16
C TYR A 1133 -19.21 -23.03 1.94
N ILE A 1134 -18.28 -23.92 1.60
CA ILE A 1134 -18.45 -24.81 0.44
C ILE A 1134 -19.40 -25.96 0.79
N ASN A 1135 -19.16 -26.64 1.91
CA ASN A 1135 -20.00 -27.72 2.42
C ASN A 1135 -19.60 -28.09 3.86
N GLY A 1136 -20.23 -29.13 4.43
CA GLY A 1136 -19.95 -29.61 5.79
C GLY A 1136 -18.51 -30.06 6.06
N ARG A 1137 -17.68 -30.20 5.03
CA ARG A 1137 -16.26 -30.61 5.14
C ARG A 1137 -15.27 -29.51 4.79
N LYS A 1138 -15.68 -28.43 4.12
CA LYS A 1138 -14.76 -27.40 3.61
C LYS A 1138 -15.34 -25.99 3.74
N GLN A 1139 -14.53 -25.09 4.28
CA GLN A 1139 -14.75 -23.65 4.33
C GLN A 1139 -13.49 -22.93 3.84
N ILE A 1140 -13.65 -21.79 3.18
CA ILE A 1140 -12.54 -21.02 2.61
C ILE A 1140 -12.63 -19.58 3.10
N TYR A 1141 -11.52 -19.03 3.58
CA TYR A 1141 -11.33 -17.61 3.82
C TYR A 1141 -10.23 -17.11 2.87
N THR A 1142 -10.50 -16.04 2.14
CA THR A 1142 -9.48 -15.33 1.36
C THR A 1142 -9.28 -13.97 2.01
N ILE A 1143 -8.10 -13.74 2.57
CA ILE A 1143 -7.76 -12.50 3.26
C ILE A 1143 -6.61 -11.82 2.51
N HIS A 1144 -6.80 -10.57 2.08
CA HIS A 1144 -5.75 -9.73 1.55
C HIS A 1144 -5.26 -8.79 2.66
N ILE A 1145 -3.98 -8.89 3.00
CA ILE A 1145 -3.31 -8.00 3.94
C ILE A 1145 -2.50 -6.98 3.12
N PRO A 1146 -2.65 -5.66 3.37
CA PRO A 1146 -1.84 -4.67 2.66
C PRO A 1146 -0.34 -4.82 2.99
N ALA A 1147 0.52 -4.25 2.15
CA ALA A 1147 1.95 -4.25 2.45
C ALA A 1147 2.26 -3.49 3.74
N ASN A 1148 3.39 -3.84 4.34
CA ASN A 1148 3.88 -3.29 5.59
C ASN A 1148 2.95 -3.57 6.80
N MET A 1149 2.09 -4.59 6.69
CA MET A 1149 1.19 -5.06 7.75
C MET A 1149 1.30 -6.58 7.85
N VAL A 1150 1.19 -7.11 9.08
CA VAL A 1150 0.87 -8.53 9.30
C VAL A 1150 -0.44 -8.66 10.05
N ALA A 1151 -1.06 -9.84 10.01
CA ALA A 1151 -2.27 -10.10 10.79
C ALA A 1151 -2.17 -11.41 11.58
N GLU A 1152 -2.76 -11.44 12.77
CA GLU A 1152 -2.99 -12.68 13.51
C GLU A 1152 -4.40 -13.17 13.26
N PHE A 1153 -4.51 -14.26 12.51
CA PHE A 1153 -5.76 -14.93 12.23
C PHE A 1153 -6.05 -16.01 13.28
N SER A 1154 -7.21 -15.95 13.91
CA SER A 1154 -7.64 -16.95 14.89
C SER A 1154 -9.05 -17.44 14.61
N LEU A 1155 -9.28 -18.74 14.83
CA LEU A 1155 -10.58 -19.38 14.61
C LEU A 1155 -10.79 -20.49 15.66
N LYS A 1156 -12.02 -20.60 16.17
CA LYS A 1156 -12.41 -21.71 17.06
C LYS A 1156 -12.65 -22.97 16.21
N LEU A 1157 -11.66 -23.85 16.16
CA LEU A 1157 -11.76 -25.15 15.45
C LEU A 1157 -12.37 -26.22 16.35
N LYS A 1158 -13.20 -27.09 15.77
CA LYS A 1158 -13.63 -28.36 16.39
C LYS A 1158 -12.48 -29.37 16.38
N ASP A 1159 -12.52 -30.36 17.26
CA ASP A 1159 -11.47 -31.39 17.39
C ASP A 1159 -11.17 -32.14 16.09
N ASN A 1160 -12.16 -32.26 15.19
CA ASN A 1160 -12.02 -32.92 13.90
C ASN A 1160 -11.68 -31.96 12.75
N GLN A 1161 -11.45 -30.68 13.00
CA GLN A 1161 -11.11 -29.69 11.98
C GLN A 1161 -9.61 -29.42 11.93
N ALA A 1162 -9.10 -29.19 10.72
CA ALA A 1162 -7.74 -28.75 10.47
C ALA A 1162 -7.74 -27.49 9.61
N LEU A 1163 -6.82 -26.57 9.90
CA LEU A 1163 -6.60 -25.36 9.13
C LEU A 1163 -5.38 -25.54 8.22
N SER A 1164 -5.48 -25.12 6.98
CA SER A 1164 -4.33 -24.90 6.09
C SER A 1164 -4.30 -23.47 5.60
N VAL A 1165 -3.11 -22.91 5.47
CA VAL A 1165 -2.86 -21.57 4.91
C VAL A 1165 -2.01 -21.73 3.67
N ASN A 1166 -2.46 -21.19 2.53
CA ASN A 1166 -1.78 -21.26 1.23
C ASN A 1166 -1.37 -22.71 0.86
N GLY A 1167 -2.27 -23.67 1.11
CA GLY A 1167 -2.07 -25.10 0.82
C GLY A 1167 -1.18 -25.86 1.81
N LYS A 1168 -0.61 -25.19 2.84
CA LYS A 1168 0.21 -25.82 3.88
C LYS A 1168 -0.58 -25.98 5.17
N LYS A 1169 -0.51 -27.15 5.81
CA LYS A 1169 -1.14 -27.38 7.12
C LYS A 1169 -0.60 -26.36 8.13
N ALA A 1170 -1.48 -25.60 8.77
CA ALA A 1170 -1.12 -24.63 9.78
C ALA A 1170 -1.25 -25.26 11.18
N ILE A 1171 -0.28 -24.94 12.05
CA ILE A 1171 -0.39 -25.19 13.48
C ILE A 1171 -0.71 -23.84 14.11
N LEU A 1172 -1.82 -23.77 14.86
CA LEU A 1172 -2.17 -22.57 15.61
C LEU A 1172 -1.19 -22.44 16.79
N ALA A 1173 -0.07 -21.76 16.57
CA ALA A 1173 0.87 -21.44 17.64
C ALA A 1173 0.18 -20.46 18.59
N PHE A 1174 -0.01 -20.85 19.86
CA PHE A 1174 -0.71 -20.03 20.86
C PHE A 1174 -2.13 -19.57 20.47
N GLY A 1175 -2.82 -20.30 19.58
CA GLY A 1175 -4.21 -20.03 19.20
C GLY A 1175 -4.43 -19.18 17.95
N SER A 1176 -3.38 -18.74 17.25
CA SER A 1176 -3.48 -17.99 15.98
C SER A 1176 -2.46 -18.44 14.93
N VAL A 1177 -2.62 -17.97 13.70
CA VAL A 1177 -1.63 -18.08 12.61
C VAL A 1177 -1.34 -16.68 12.06
N GLN A 1178 -0.07 -16.38 11.80
CA GLN A 1178 0.31 -15.12 11.19
C GLN A 1178 0.03 -15.15 9.68
N LEU A 1179 -0.64 -14.11 9.19
CA LEU A 1179 -0.83 -13.80 7.78
C LEU A 1179 0.17 -12.71 7.38
N LEU A 1180 0.81 -12.92 6.23
CA LEU A 1180 1.78 -11.99 5.65
C LEU A 1180 1.09 -11.06 4.64
N PRO A 1181 1.74 -9.96 4.23
CA PRO A 1181 1.29 -9.12 3.12
C PRO A 1181 0.85 -9.93 1.89
N GLY A 1182 -0.16 -9.41 1.19
CA GLY A 1182 -0.74 -10.01 0.00
C GLY A 1182 -1.89 -10.98 0.30
N LYS A 1183 -2.16 -11.87 -0.65
CA LYS A 1183 -3.30 -12.79 -0.61
C LYS A 1183 -2.99 -14.02 0.22
N ASN A 1184 -3.80 -14.28 1.23
CA ASN A 1184 -3.75 -15.45 2.09
C ASN A 1184 -5.05 -16.26 1.91
N VAL A 1185 -4.93 -17.52 1.51
CA VAL A 1185 -6.07 -18.45 1.37
C VAL A 1185 -6.02 -19.45 2.51
N LEU A 1186 -7.01 -19.38 3.39
CA LEU A 1186 -7.16 -20.29 4.52
C LEU A 1186 -8.29 -21.28 4.24
N GLU A 1187 -8.01 -22.57 4.40
CA GLU A 1187 -9.02 -23.63 4.26
C GLU A 1187 -9.22 -24.36 5.58
N VAL A 1188 -10.47 -24.45 6.03
CA VAL A 1188 -10.86 -25.27 7.17
C VAL A 1188 -11.46 -26.56 6.64
N ASN A 1189 -10.78 -27.68 6.89
CA ASN A 1189 -11.17 -29.00 6.42
C ASN A 1189 -11.58 -29.88 7.61
N VAL A 1190 -12.67 -30.63 7.48
CA VAL A 1190 -13.07 -31.65 8.47
C VAL A 1190 -12.40 -32.97 8.12
N ASN A 1191 -11.55 -33.47 9.02
CA ASN A 1191 -10.94 -34.78 8.90
C ASN A 1191 -11.99 -35.85 9.17
N SER A 1192 -12.29 -36.68 8.17
CA SER A 1192 -13.01 -37.93 8.38
C SER A 1192 -11.97 -39.01 8.68
N PHE A 1193 -11.67 -39.22 9.96
CA PHE A 1193 -11.16 -40.50 10.43
C PHE A 1193 -12.31 -41.32 10.99
#